data_AF-A0A4V3ESI0-F1
#
_entry.id   AF-A0A4V3ESI0-F1
#
_cell.length_a   1.000
_cell.length_b   1.000
_cell.length_c   1.000
_cell.angle_alpha   90.00
_cell.angle_beta   90.00
_cell.angle_gamma   90.00
#
_symmetry.space_group_name_H-M   'P 1'
#
loop_
_entity.id
_entity.type
_entity.pdbx_description
1 polymer ?
#
loop_
_entity_poly.entity_id
_entity_poly.type
_entity_poly.pdbx_seq_one_letter_code
_entity_poly.pdbx_strand_id
1 'polypeptide(L)'
;MLKKYIDKLLAILFILATIFINSSPILVKAAEIKPSLICIDSPQSEETVYRSVYIGGWALSDSGVKEVNIYVDGQKVGQAAIGGSRPDVDKAYPGYIGGANSGYGYNLDLNTISGGRHQITVQAIGNDGSKAEASRYINVKKLESRIVIDAPAPEELVHRTVYVRGWALSDSGVKEVNVYVDGQKVGQAAIGGSRPDVDKAYPGYIGGANSGYGYNLDLNTISGGRHQITVQAIGNDGSKAEVSKYINVKKLESRIVIDAPALEESAHRTVYVRGWALSDSGVKEVNVYVDGQKVGQAAIGGSRPDVDKAYPGYIGGANSGYGYNLDLNTISGGRHQITVQAIGNDGSKAEANRYINVTKLQPRMFIDTPVSEATVYKTVYIKGWALHDSGVREINVYVDGQKVGQALTGISRPDVDSVFPGYTNGAKSGFEFNLDSTKFINGRHTLTIVSIGNDESTQTIERILNTLNDVTYYVDYDITFKEFIDKQMKVNPQYYDSSITTGSKWVSATREQVEYYANPKNFLEGNAKYQFLKLNFVYGITAQDLDNLIASVPYTNGRKNILMGKGEVFLRAAQENDINPVYLVSHALLETGNGTSDLAYGILVSQIGKEPDTVIQVEPKVVYNVFGVNAKDSDPIRLGAEYAYQNGWFTIDDAILGGAKFIASSYINNPIYKQDTLYKMRWNPDFPAQHQYASDVRWAYNQTTRIKQMFDNFARFANVAQYFEIPRYKETY
;
A
#
# COMPACT_ATOMS: atom_id res chain seq x y z
N MET A 1 -79.73 -6.79 -117.27
CA MET A 1 -79.26 -7.99 -118.01
C MET A 1 -77.79 -8.30 -117.67
N LEU A 2 -77.44 -8.43 -116.39
CA LEU A 2 -76.16 -8.99 -115.93
C LEU A 2 -76.36 -9.39 -114.45
N LYS A 3 -76.91 -10.59 -114.23
CA LYS A 3 -77.33 -11.17 -112.93
C LYS A 3 -76.89 -12.63 -112.81
N LYS A 4 -75.71 -12.97 -113.36
CA LYS A 4 -75.22 -14.36 -113.49
C LYS A 4 -73.70 -14.30 -113.39
N TYR A 5 -73.08 -15.16 -112.56
CA TYR A 5 -71.65 -15.50 -112.54
C TYR A 5 -70.70 -14.91 -111.48
N ILE A 6 -71.17 -14.50 -110.30
CA ILE A 6 -70.29 -14.50 -109.11
C ILE A 6 -70.76 -15.58 -108.11
N ASP A 7 -71.21 -16.72 -108.67
CA ASP A 7 -71.46 -18.00 -107.99
C ASP A 7 -70.22 -18.92 -108.03
N LYS A 8 -69.03 -18.44 -108.44
CA LYS A 8 -67.85 -19.31 -108.65
C LYS A 8 -66.72 -19.21 -107.63
N LEU A 9 -66.80 -18.33 -106.63
CA LEU A 9 -65.99 -18.52 -105.41
C LEU A 9 -66.73 -19.33 -104.33
N LEU A 10 -67.91 -19.85 -104.68
CA LEU A 10 -68.74 -20.78 -103.94
C LEU A 10 -68.19 -22.23 -103.92
N ALA A 11 -66.90 -22.46 -104.17
CA ALA A 11 -66.37 -23.82 -104.35
C ALA A 11 -65.11 -24.21 -103.54
N ILE A 12 -64.32 -23.29 -102.95
CA ILE A 12 -63.07 -23.71 -102.24
C ILE A 12 -62.87 -23.11 -100.85
N LEU A 13 -63.58 -22.03 -100.46
CA LEU A 13 -63.66 -21.65 -99.04
C LEU A 13 -64.84 -22.31 -98.31
N PHE A 14 -65.35 -23.43 -98.85
CA PHE A 14 -66.46 -24.23 -98.33
C PHE A 14 -66.00 -25.37 -97.38
N ILE A 15 -64.73 -25.40 -96.95
CA ILE A 15 -64.19 -26.43 -96.04
C ILE A 15 -63.33 -25.76 -94.97
N LEU A 16 -63.83 -25.77 -93.74
CA LEU A 16 -63.33 -25.25 -92.44
C LEU A 16 -64.32 -24.29 -91.76
N ALA A 17 -65.37 -23.86 -92.49
CA ALA A 17 -66.59 -23.26 -91.96
C ALA A 17 -67.73 -24.28 -91.74
N THR A 18 -67.38 -25.55 -91.50
CA THR A 18 -68.31 -26.65 -91.18
C THR A 18 -67.68 -27.67 -90.21
N ILE A 19 -66.97 -27.22 -89.16
CA ILE A 19 -66.51 -27.98 -87.96
C ILE A 19 -66.02 -26.88 -86.98
N PHE A 20 -66.61 -26.50 -85.84
CA PHE A 20 -67.82 -26.88 -85.10
C PHE A 20 -68.70 -25.62 -84.89
N ILE A 21 -69.98 -25.76 -85.22
CA ILE A 21 -71.00 -24.72 -85.34
C ILE A 21 -71.81 -24.62 -84.03
N ASN A 22 -72.29 -23.41 -83.71
CA ASN A 22 -73.17 -23.02 -82.58
C ASN A 22 -72.52 -22.83 -81.20
N SER A 23 -71.72 -21.78 -81.05
CA SER A 23 -71.33 -21.23 -79.75
C SER A 23 -72.44 -20.32 -79.18
N SER A 24 -73.45 -20.93 -78.56
CA SER A 24 -74.07 -20.34 -77.36
C SER A 24 -73.01 -20.31 -76.25
N PRO A 25 -73.08 -19.42 -75.25
CA PRO A 25 -72.23 -19.59 -74.07
C PRO A 25 -72.55 -20.97 -73.50
N ILE A 26 -71.61 -21.91 -73.58
CA ILE A 26 -71.62 -23.01 -72.63
C ILE A 26 -71.39 -22.27 -71.32
N LEU A 27 -72.44 -22.13 -70.51
CA LEU A 27 -72.25 -22.19 -69.07
C LEU A 27 -71.42 -23.46 -68.89
N VAL A 28 -70.09 -23.32 -68.83
CA VAL A 28 -69.30 -24.30 -68.12
C VAL A 28 -69.83 -24.11 -66.74
N LYS A 29 -70.87 -24.88 -66.42
CA LYS A 29 -71.28 -25.10 -65.04
C LYS A 29 -70.00 -25.69 -64.48
N ALA A 30 -69.16 -24.83 -63.91
CA ALA A 30 -68.00 -25.25 -63.17
C ALA A 30 -68.54 -26.38 -62.31
N ALA A 31 -67.99 -27.58 -62.48
CA ALA A 31 -68.41 -28.72 -61.67
C ALA A 31 -68.39 -28.19 -60.24
N GLU A 32 -69.55 -28.18 -59.61
CA GLU A 32 -69.79 -27.42 -58.39
C GLU A 32 -68.96 -28.14 -57.32
N ILE A 33 -67.72 -27.69 -57.11
CA ILE A 33 -66.75 -28.34 -56.22
C ILE A 33 -67.40 -28.31 -54.84
N LYS A 34 -67.73 -29.49 -54.33
CA LYS A 34 -68.37 -29.59 -53.03
C LYS A 34 -67.37 -29.16 -51.95
N PRO A 35 -67.78 -28.33 -50.99
CA PRO A 35 -66.87 -27.88 -49.93
C PRO A 35 -66.39 -29.09 -49.12
N SER A 36 -65.12 -29.10 -48.71
CA SER A 36 -64.65 -30.11 -47.77
C SER A 36 -65.34 -29.92 -46.43
N LEU A 37 -65.83 -31.03 -45.85
CA LEU A 37 -66.57 -31.06 -44.60
C LEU A 37 -65.84 -31.96 -43.60
N ILE A 38 -65.95 -31.63 -42.31
CA ILE A 38 -65.39 -32.47 -41.26
C ILE A 38 -66.24 -32.38 -40.00
N CYS A 39 -66.34 -33.50 -39.29
CA CYS A 39 -67.00 -33.59 -38.00
C CYS A 39 -66.11 -34.34 -37.01
N ILE A 40 -66.17 -33.94 -35.74
CA ILE A 40 -65.59 -34.66 -34.60
C ILE A 40 -66.78 -35.22 -33.80
N ASP A 41 -66.94 -36.54 -33.84
CA ASP A 41 -67.98 -37.28 -33.11
C ASP A 41 -67.52 -37.64 -31.68
N SER A 42 -66.21 -37.86 -31.51
CA SER A 42 -65.54 -38.11 -30.22
C SER A 42 -64.20 -37.39 -30.22
N PRO A 43 -63.76 -36.77 -29.11
CA PRO A 43 -64.46 -36.64 -27.82
C PRO A 43 -65.62 -35.65 -27.88
N GLN A 44 -66.48 -35.69 -26.86
CA GLN A 44 -67.46 -34.62 -26.62
C GLN A 44 -66.72 -33.32 -26.26
N SER A 45 -67.32 -32.17 -26.59
CA SER A 45 -66.74 -30.89 -26.18
C SER A 45 -66.72 -30.79 -24.65
N GLU A 46 -65.60 -30.34 -24.10
CA GLU A 46 -65.29 -30.25 -22.67
C GLU A 46 -65.16 -31.60 -21.94
N GLU A 47 -65.07 -32.73 -22.67
CA GLU A 47 -64.91 -34.06 -22.07
C GLU A 47 -63.66 -34.11 -21.16
N THR A 48 -63.84 -34.63 -19.94
CA THR A 48 -62.74 -34.82 -19.00
C THR A 48 -62.05 -36.15 -19.28
N VAL A 49 -60.75 -36.09 -19.58
CA VAL A 49 -59.93 -37.23 -19.99
C VAL A 49 -58.67 -37.32 -19.15
N TYR A 50 -58.07 -38.51 -19.06
CA TYR A 50 -56.96 -38.77 -18.12
C TYR A 50 -55.67 -39.13 -18.86
N ARG A 51 -55.57 -40.35 -19.40
CA ARG A 51 -54.33 -40.89 -19.99
C ARG A 51 -54.33 -40.94 -21.51
N SER A 52 -55.50 -41.16 -22.09
CA SER A 52 -55.67 -41.19 -23.53
C SER A 52 -57.08 -40.75 -23.89
N VAL A 53 -57.25 -40.23 -25.09
CA VAL A 53 -58.56 -39.90 -25.65
C VAL A 53 -58.65 -40.39 -27.09
N TYR A 54 -59.77 -41.03 -27.44
CA TYR A 54 -60.07 -41.41 -28.81
C TYR A 54 -60.71 -40.23 -29.54
N ILE A 55 -60.05 -39.79 -30.61
CA ILE A 55 -60.50 -38.73 -31.50
C ILE A 55 -61.00 -39.38 -32.78
N GLY A 56 -62.29 -39.29 -33.04
CA GLY A 56 -62.93 -39.93 -34.19
C GLY A 56 -64.09 -39.13 -34.73
N GLY A 57 -64.38 -39.33 -36.01
CA GLY A 57 -65.44 -38.63 -36.72
C GLY A 57 -65.46 -38.99 -38.19
N TRP A 58 -65.87 -38.05 -39.04
CA TRP A 58 -65.87 -38.22 -40.49
C TRP A 58 -65.34 -36.98 -41.21
N ALA A 59 -64.74 -37.19 -42.37
CA ALA A 59 -64.22 -36.15 -43.23
C ALA A 59 -64.62 -36.41 -44.69
N LEU A 60 -65.03 -35.36 -45.41
CA LEU A 60 -65.42 -35.42 -46.81
C LEU A 60 -64.66 -34.36 -47.61
N SER A 61 -64.26 -34.71 -48.82
CA SER A 61 -63.73 -33.79 -49.84
C SER A 61 -64.20 -34.28 -51.20
N ASP A 62 -64.55 -33.36 -52.10
CA ASP A 62 -65.04 -33.69 -53.44
C ASP A 62 -64.01 -34.53 -54.22
N SER A 63 -62.72 -34.27 -54.00
CA SER A 63 -61.59 -35.02 -54.58
C SER A 63 -61.22 -36.30 -53.80
N GLY A 64 -61.92 -36.60 -52.71
CA GLY A 64 -61.57 -37.64 -51.74
C GLY A 64 -60.57 -37.16 -50.69
N VAL A 65 -60.64 -37.71 -49.48
CA VAL A 65 -59.76 -37.32 -48.37
C VAL A 65 -58.40 -37.99 -48.50
N LYS A 66 -57.33 -37.17 -48.51
CA LYS A 66 -55.93 -37.61 -48.54
C LYS A 66 -55.41 -37.97 -47.16
N GLU A 67 -55.63 -37.10 -46.18
CA GLU A 67 -55.19 -37.30 -44.79
C GLU A 67 -56.04 -36.51 -43.79
N VAL A 68 -56.03 -36.95 -42.54
CA VAL A 68 -56.62 -36.25 -41.41
C VAL A 68 -55.56 -36.06 -40.33
N ASN A 69 -55.18 -34.82 -40.06
CA ASN A 69 -54.13 -34.45 -39.10
C ASN A 69 -54.75 -34.01 -37.77
N ILE A 70 -54.14 -34.47 -36.67
CA ILE A 70 -54.55 -34.15 -35.30
C ILE A 70 -53.56 -33.17 -34.68
N TYR A 71 -54.08 -32.09 -34.12
CA TYR A 71 -53.31 -31.07 -33.41
C TYR A 71 -53.83 -30.92 -31.98
N VAL A 72 -52.92 -30.69 -31.04
CA VAL A 72 -53.22 -30.27 -29.67
C VAL A 72 -52.61 -28.88 -29.48
N ASP A 73 -53.43 -27.90 -29.14
CA ASP A 73 -53.04 -26.49 -28.97
C ASP A 73 -52.20 -25.95 -30.16
N GLY A 74 -52.58 -26.34 -31.37
CA GLY A 74 -51.92 -25.93 -32.62
C GLY A 74 -50.66 -26.73 -32.98
N GLN A 75 -50.18 -27.64 -32.14
CA GLN A 75 -49.05 -28.53 -32.47
C GLN A 75 -49.55 -29.85 -33.05
N LYS A 76 -49.02 -30.26 -34.21
CA LYS A 76 -49.37 -31.54 -34.84
C LYS A 76 -48.86 -32.69 -33.97
N VAL A 77 -49.78 -33.48 -33.41
CA VAL A 77 -49.47 -34.64 -32.55
C VAL A 77 -49.53 -35.97 -33.28
N GLY A 78 -50.20 -36.01 -34.45
CA GLY A 78 -50.26 -37.22 -35.27
C GLY A 78 -51.19 -37.10 -36.48
N GLN A 79 -51.34 -38.22 -37.18
CA GLN A 79 -52.24 -38.38 -38.32
C GLN A 79 -53.21 -39.53 -38.01
N ALA A 80 -54.51 -39.29 -38.19
CA ALA A 80 -55.55 -40.27 -37.95
C ALA A 80 -55.59 -41.34 -39.06
N ALA A 81 -55.98 -42.56 -38.69
CA ALA A 81 -56.34 -43.57 -39.67
C ALA A 81 -57.66 -43.18 -40.33
N ILE A 82 -57.73 -43.24 -41.67
CA ILE A 82 -58.91 -42.89 -42.48
C ILE A 82 -59.49 -44.14 -43.17
N GLY A 83 -60.72 -44.06 -43.67
CA GLY A 83 -61.37 -45.16 -44.39
C GLY A 83 -62.41 -45.93 -43.56
N GLY A 84 -62.80 -45.43 -42.39
CA GLY A 84 -63.82 -46.05 -41.54
C GLY A 84 -65.21 -45.97 -42.18
N SER A 85 -66.00 -47.04 -42.10
CA SER A 85 -67.32 -47.10 -42.73
C SER A 85 -68.30 -46.09 -42.11
N ARG A 86 -68.92 -45.25 -42.95
CA ARG A 86 -69.92 -44.22 -42.61
C ARG A 86 -71.03 -44.11 -43.68
N PRO A 87 -71.86 -45.15 -43.89
CA PRO A 87 -72.96 -45.10 -44.85
C PRO A 87 -74.03 -44.06 -44.48
N ASP A 88 -74.15 -43.72 -43.20
CA ASP A 88 -74.99 -42.64 -42.68
C ASP A 88 -74.58 -41.27 -43.22
N VAL A 89 -73.27 -41.01 -43.24
CA VAL A 89 -72.70 -39.76 -43.76
C VAL A 89 -72.86 -39.69 -45.27
N ASP A 90 -72.61 -40.79 -45.98
CA ASP A 90 -72.80 -40.87 -47.44
C ASP A 90 -74.26 -40.63 -47.84
N LYS A 91 -75.21 -41.13 -47.03
CA LYS A 91 -76.64 -40.87 -47.23
C LYS A 91 -77.02 -39.41 -46.98
N ALA A 92 -76.44 -38.77 -45.96
CA ALA A 92 -76.70 -37.37 -45.62
C ALA A 92 -76.02 -36.38 -46.58
N TYR A 93 -74.84 -36.74 -47.07
CA TYR A 93 -74.00 -35.95 -47.97
C TYR A 93 -73.61 -36.79 -49.20
N PRO A 94 -74.55 -37.04 -50.12
CA PRO A 94 -74.30 -37.94 -51.23
C PRO A 94 -73.32 -37.39 -52.27
N GLY A 95 -72.54 -38.30 -52.84
CA GLY A 95 -71.69 -38.07 -54.01
C GLY A 95 -70.34 -37.42 -53.72
N TYR A 96 -69.83 -37.52 -52.49
CA TYR A 96 -68.40 -37.29 -52.20
C TYR A 96 -67.61 -38.57 -52.48
N ILE A 97 -66.38 -38.45 -53.00
CA ILE A 97 -65.53 -39.61 -53.27
C ILE A 97 -65.17 -40.29 -51.94
N GLY A 98 -65.54 -41.57 -51.82
CA GLY A 98 -65.29 -42.36 -50.60
C GLY A 98 -66.23 -42.05 -49.43
N GLY A 99 -67.37 -41.39 -49.67
CA GLY A 99 -68.31 -40.96 -48.61
C GLY A 99 -68.75 -42.09 -47.66
N ALA A 100 -69.01 -43.29 -48.19
CA ALA A 100 -69.37 -44.47 -47.41
C ALA A 100 -68.23 -44.99 -46.49
N ASN A 101 -67.00 -44.50 -46.67
CA ASN A 101 -65.81 -44.82 -45.86
C ASN A 101 -65.13 -43.54 -45.32
N SER A 102 -65.91 -42.49 -45.08
CA SER A 102 -65.41 -41.16 -44.66
C SER A 102 -64.92 -41.08 -43.21
N GLY A 103 -65.02 -42.18 -42.44
CA GLY A 103 -64.65 -42.21 -41.03
C GLY A 103 -63.14 -42.11 -40.79
N TYR A 104 -62.75 -41.47 -39.69
CA TYR A 104 -61.38 -41.45 -39.19
C TYR A 104 -61.30 -41.74 -37.69
N GLY A 105 -60.13 -42.17 -37.22
CA GLY A 105 -59.85 -42.47 -35.81
C GLY A 105 -58.39 -42.30 -35.41
N TYR A 106 -58.16 -41.75 -34.21
CA TYR A 106 -56.84 -41.57 -33.61
C TYR A 106 -56.90 -41.72 -32.09
N ASN A 107 -56.02 -42.52 -31.49
CA ASN A 107 -55.85 -42.58 -30.04
C ASN A 107 -54.73 -41.63 -29.63
N LEU A 108 -55.08 -40.54 -28.97
CA LEU A 108 -54.12 -39.57 -28.45
C LEU A 108 -53.64 -40.00 -27.06
N ASP A 109 -52.32 -40.18 -26.90
CA ASP A 109 -51.67 -40.31 -25.58
C ASP A 109 -51.53 -38.93 -24.92
N LEU A 110 -51.98 -38.82 -23.66
CA LEU A 110 -51.98 -37.60 -22.87
C LEU A 110 -50.92 -37.60 -21.76
N ASN A 111 -50.04 -38.62 -21.69
CA ASN A 111 -49.00 -38.71 -20.68
C ASN A 111 -48.05 -37.50 -20.71
N THR A 112 -47.77 -36.96 -21.89
CA THR A 112 -46.87 -35.81 -22.12
C THR A 112 -47.61 -34.46 -22.20
N ILE A 113 -48.94 -34.46 -22.15
CA ILE A 113 -49.76 -33.25 -22.16
C ILE A 113 -50.00 -32.79 -20.72
N SER A 114 -49.86 -31.49 -20.46
CA SER A 114 -50.12 -30.90 -19.14
C SER A 114 -51.57 -31.11 -18.69
N GLY A 115 -51.83 -30.99 -17.39
CA GLY A 115 -53.21 -30.92 -16.91
C GLY A 115 -53.86 -29.58 -17.31
N GLY A 116 -55.15 -29.59 -17.62
CA GLY A 116 -55.91 -28.38 -17.96
C GLY A 116 -56.79 -28.53 -19.20
N ARG A 117 -57.32 -27.41 -19.66
CA ARG A 117 -58.17 -27.35 -20.87
C ARG A 117 -57.28 -27.25 -22.11
N HIS A 118 -57.44 -28.18 -23.04
CA HIS A 118 -56.66 -28.29 -24.27
C HIS A 118 -57.58 -28.27 -25.50
N GLN A 119 -57.16 -27.61 -26.57
CA GLN A 119 -57.88 -27.60 -27.85
C GLN A 119 -57.35 -28.70 -28.76
N ILE A 120 -58.24 -29.63 -29.14
CA ILE A 120 -58.01 -30.58 -30.21
C ILE A 120 -58.50 -29.97 -31.51
N THR A 121 -57.63 -29.91 -32.52
CA THR A 121 -58.00 -29.52 -33.88
C THR A 121 -57.78 -30.69 -34.81
N VAL A 122 -58.82 -31.05 -35.57
CA VAL A 122 -58.76 -32.07 -36.62
C VAL A 122 -58.83 -31.35 -37.96
N GLN A 123 -57.84 -31.58 -38.82
CA GLN A 123 -57.73 -31.00 -40.15
C GLN A 123 -57.76 -32.10 -41.21
N ALA A 124 -58.82 -32.14 -42.02
CA ALA A 124 -58.88 -32.99 -43.20
C ALA A 124 -58.29 -32.26 -44.40
N ILE A 125 -57.50 -32.97 -45.21
CA ILE A 125 -56.90 -32.47 -46.46
C ILE A 125 -57.39 -33.37 -47.60
N GLY A 126 -57.99 -32.77 -48.63
CA GLY A 126 -58.41 -33.45 -49.85
C GLY A 126 -57.24 -33.77 -50.79
N ASN A 127 -57.46 -34.66 -51.77
CA ASN A 127 -56.45 -34.97 -52.79
C ASN A 127 -56.09 -33.76 -53.67
N ASP A 128 -57.01 -32.80 -53.80
CA ASP A 128 -56.82 -31.50 -54.45
C ASP A 128 -56.15 -30.42 -53.55
N GLY A 129 -55.87 -30.75 -52.29
CA GLY A 129 -55.29 -29.84 -51.31
C GLY A 129 -56.31 -28.95 -50.56
N SER A 130 -57.62 -29.11 -50.82
CA SER A 130 -58.68 -28.47 -50.04
C SER A 130 -58.59 -28.86 -48.56
N LYS A 131 -58.96 -27.96 -47.65
CA LYS A 131 -58.86 -28.19 -46.21
C LYS A 131 -60.19 -27.94 -45.51
N ALA A 132 -60.50 -28.78 -44.53
CA ALA A 132 -61.59 -28.56 -43.58
C ALA A 132 -61.08 -28.79 -42.16
N GLU A 133 -61.50 -27.95 -41.23
CA GLU A 133 -61.08 -28.02 -39.83
C GLU A 133 -62.28 -28.03 -38.88
N ALA A 134 -62.19 -28.82 -37.83
CA ALA A 134 -63.06 -28.75 -36.67
C ALA A 134 -62.21 -28.80 -35.41
N SER A 135 -62.71 -28.17 -34.34
CA SER A 135 -62.06 -28.21 -33.03
C SER A 135 -63.01 -28.65 -31.93
N ARG A 136 -62.44 -29.30 -30.91
CA ARG A 136 -63.08 -29.61 -29.64
C ARG A 136 -62.14 -29.25 -28.50
N TYR A 137 -62.68 -28.82 -27.38
CA TYR A 137 -61.92 -28.71 -26.15
C TYR A 137 -62.05 -30.00 -25.35
N ILE A 138 -60.97 -30.42 -24.72
CA ILE A 138 -60.95 -31.49 -23.71
C ILE A 138 -60.35 -30.93 -22.42
N ASN A 139 -60.70 -31.53 -21.29
CA ASN A 139 -60.14 -31.20 -19.99
C ASN A 139 -59.26 -32.37 -19.51
N VAL A 140 -57.95 -32.25 -19.66
CA VAL A 140 -56.97 -33.26 -19.23
C VAL A 140 -56.79 -33.17 -17.71
N LYS A 141 -57.12 -34.25 -16.99
CA LYS A 141 -57.00 -34.32 -15.54
C LYS A 141 -55.82 -35.23 -15.16
N LYS A 142 -54.84 -34.65 -14.46
CA LYS A 142 -53.69 -35.36 -13.87
C LYS A 142 -53.96 -35.74 -12.42
N LEU A 143 -53.42 -36.88 -11.98
CA LEU A 143 -53.42 -37.24 -10.57
C LEU A 143 -52.43 -36.35 -9.81
N GLU A 144 -52.81 -35.91 -8.61
CA GLU A 144 -51.95 -35.10 -7.74
C GLU A 144 -50.78 -35.92 -7.21
N SER A 145 -49.57 -35.36 -7.26
CA SER A 145 -48.38 -36.02 -6.69
C SER A 145 -48.49 -36.11 -5.17
N ARG A 146 -48.09 -37.26 -4.62
CA ARG A 146 -48.20 -37.59 -3.18
C ARG A 146 -46.87 -38.10 -2.66
N ILE A 147 -46.56 -37.80 -1.41
CA ILE A 147 -45.38 -38.35 -0.75
C ILE A 147 -45.65 -38.51 0.75
N VAL A 148 -45.11 -39.57 1.33
CA VAL A 148 -45.18 -39.86 2.77
C VAL A 148 -43.82 -40.35 3.26
N ILE A 149 -43.46 -39.97 4.49
CA ILE A 149 -42.34 -40.56 5.24
C ILE A 149 -42.92 -41.57 6.23
N ASP A 150 -42.60 -42.85 6.07
CA ASP A 150 -43.01 -43.91 7.00
C ASP A 150 -42.09 -43.93 8.23
N ALA A 151 -40.77 -43.86 8.01
CA ALA A 151 -39.76 -43.75 9.07
C ALA A 151 -38.76 -42.65 8.72
N PRO A 152 -38.20 -41.91 9.71
CA PRO A 152 -38.35 -42.10 11.15
C PRO A 152 -39.75 -41.72 11.71
N ALA A 153 -40.02 -42.14 12.94
CA ALA A 153 -41.17 -41.65 13.70
C ALA A 153 -41.00 -40.14 14.00
N PRO A 154 -42.11 -39.38 14.14
CA PRO A 154 -42.02 -37.99 14.56
C PRO A 154 -41.28 -37.88 15.90
N GLU A 155 -40.35 -36.93 15.98
CA GLU A 155 -39.51 -36.65 17.15
C GLU A 155 -38.58 -37.80 17.57
N GLU A 156 -38.37 -38.81 16.72
CA GLU A 156 -37.51 -39.96 17.05
C GLU A 156 -36.11 -39.51 17.49
N LEU A 157 -35.67 -40.06 18.62
CA LEU A 157 -34.33 -39.80 19.15
C LEU A 157 -33.32 -40.69 18.42
N VAL A 158 -32.43 -40.07 17.66
CA VAL A 158 -31.44 -40.72 16.80
C VAL A 158 -30.03 -40.22 17.13
N HIS A 159 -29.01 -40.95 16.72
CA HIS A 159 -27.61 -40.59 17.02
C HIS A 159 -26.77 -40.41 15.75
N ARG A 160 -26.30 -41.48 15.13
CA ARG A 160 -25.33 -41.42 14.01
C ARG A 160 -25.96 -41.55 12.65
N THR A 161 -26.97 -42.40 12.53
CA THR A 161 -27.64 -42.68 11.27
C THR A 161 -29.12 -42.84 11.51
N VAL A 162 -29.94 -42.42 10.55
CA VAL A 162 -31.38 -42.69 10.54
C VAL A 162 -31.81 -43.11 9.15
N TYR A 163 -32.65 -44.14 9.06
CA TYR A 163 -33.15 -44.62 7.78
C TYR A 163 -34.46 -43.90 7.44
N VAL A 164 -34.38 -42.99 6.47
CA VAL A 164 -35.51 -42.23 5.95
C VAL A 164 -36.15 -43.04 4.82
N ARG A 165 -37.38 -43.51 5.02
CA ARG A 165 -38.09 -44.32 4.01
C ARG A 165 -39.57 -43.97 3.95
N GLY A 166 -40.19 -44.27 2.82
CA GLY A 166 -41.62 -44.03 2.62
C GLY A 166 -42.05 -44.41 1.22
N TRP A 167 -43.04 -43.70 0.69
CA TRP A 167 -43.53 -43.86 -0.67
C TRP A 167 -43.83 -42.51 -1.33
N ALA A 168 -43.68 -42.48 -2.66
CA ALA A 168 -43.94 -41.32 -3.50
C ALA A 168 -44.72 -41.72 -4.76
N LEU A 169 -45.69 -40.90 -5.15
CA LEU A 169 -46.54 -41.11 -6.32
C LEU A 169 -46.57 -39.84 -7.17
N SER A 170 -46.53 -40.03 -8.49
CA SER A 170 -46.69 -38.98 -9.51
C SER A 170 -47.43 -39.57 -10.70
N ASP A 171 -48.35 -38.83 -11.30
CA ASP A 171 -49.15 -39.29 -12.46
C ASP A 171 -48.25 -39.76 -13.61
N SER A 172 -47.21 -38.98 -13.89
CA SER A 172 -46.18 -39.26 -14.90
C SER A 172 -45.11 -40.28 -14.46
N GLY A 173 -45.22 -40.82 -13.24
CA GLY A 173 -44.19 -41.61 -12.58
C GLY A 173 -43.17 -40.74 -11.83
N VAL A 174 -42.52 -41.31 -10.82
CA VAL A 174 -41.53 -40.61 -9.98
C VAL A 174 -40.16 -40.67 -10.66
N LYS A 175 -39.56 -39.50 -10.87
CA LYS A 175 -38.21 -39.33 -11.43
C LYS A 175 -37.14 -39.45 -10.35
N GLU A 176 -37.29 -38.72 -9.25
CA GLU A 176 -36.35 -38.73 -8.13
C GLU A 176 -37.01 -38.35 -6.81
N VAL A 177 -36.38 -38.74 -5.70
CA VAL A 177 -36.77 -38.35 -4.34
C VAL A 177 -35.55 -37.76 -3.64
N ASN A 178 -35.61 -36.47 -3.29
CA ASN A 178 -34.54 -35.73 -2.65
C ASN A 178 -34.79 -35.61 -1.14
N VAL A 179 -33.74 -35.77 -0.33
CA VAL A 179 -33.79 -35.66 1.13
C VAL A 179 -33.02 -34.42 1.56
N TYR A 180 -33.62 -33.65 2.47
CA TYR A 180 -33.08 -32.43 3.02
C TYR A 180 -33.09 -32.49 4.55
N VAL A 181 -32.11 -31.85 5.18
CA VAL A 181 -32.08 -31.57 6.63
C VAL A 181 -32.00 -30.06 6.80
N ASP A 182 -32.96 -29.48 7.51
CA ASP A 182 -33.10 -28.03 7.73
C ASP A 182 -32.99 -27.20 6.45
N GLY A 183 -33.60 -27.70 5.37
CA GLY A 183 -33.61 -27.07 4.05
C GLY A 183 -32.36 -27.31 3.19
N GLN A 184 -31.31 -27.96 3.72
CA GLN A 184 -30.12 -28.33 2.94
C GLN A 184 -30.25 -29.73 2.35
N LYS A 185 -30.03 -29.87 1.03
CA LYS A 185 -30.08 -31.18 0.36
C LYS A 185 -28.91 -32.04 0.84
N VAL A 186 -29.22 -33.14 1.51
CA VAL A 186 -28.22 -34.10 2.03
C VAL A 186 -28.02 -35.30 1.09
N GLY A 187 -29.01 -35.60 0.24
CA GLY A 187 -28.86 -36.65 -0.76
C GLY A 187 -30.12 -36.95 -1.55
N GLN A 188 -30.05 -38.01 -2.36
CA GLN A 188 -31.15 -38.55 -3.15
C GLN A 188 -31.44 -39.97 -2.68
N ALA A 189 -32.70 -40.28 -2.40
CA ALA A 189 -33.14 -41.59 -1.97
C ALA A 189 -33.18 -42.58 -3.15
N ALA A 190 -32.90 -43.85 -2.86
CA ALA A 190 -33.16 -44.93 -3.81
C ALA A 190 -34.68 -45.11 -3.95
N ILE A 191 -35.19 -45.19 -5.18
CA ILE A 191 -36.61 -45.36 -5.51
C ILE A 191 -36.87 -46.74 -6.12
N GLY A 192 -38.14 -47.16 -6.22
CA GLY A 192 -38.53 -48.44 -6.82
C GLY A 192 -38.83 -49.55 -5.81
N GLY A 193 -38.94 -49.23 -4.53
CA GLY A 193 -39.29 -50.20 -3.48
C GLY A 193 -40.74 -50.69 -3.63
N SER A 194 -40.97 -52.00 -3.45
CA SER A 194 -42.31 -52.58 -3.61
C SER A 194 -43.31 -52.04 -2.57
N ARG A 195 -44.45 -51.54 -3.04
CA ARG A 195 -45.59 -50.99 -2.28
C ARG A 195 -46.96 -51.32 -2.91
N PRO A 196 -47.36 -52.61 -3.00
CA PRO A 196 -48.67 -52.99 -3.53
C PRO A 196 -49.83 -52.47 -2.68
N ASP A 197 -49.60 -52.22 -1.39
CA ASP A 197 -50.55 -51.59 -0.47
C ASP A 197 -50.90 -50.16 -0.90
N VAL A 198 -49.89 -49.39 -1.32
CA VAL A 198 -50.06 -48.01 -1.80
C VAL A 198 -50.78 -48.01 -3.15
N ASP A 199 -50.41 -48.91 -4.06
CA ASP A 199 -51.06 -49.03 -5.37
C ASP A 199 -52.54 -49.41 -5.25
N LYS A 200 -52.88 -50.27 -4.27
CA LYS A 200 -54.26 -50.61 -3.96
C LYS A 200 -55.05 -49.44 -3.38
N ALA A 201 -54.44 -48.63 -2.52
CA ALA A 201 -55.08 -47.47 -1.91
C ALA A 201 -55.20 -46.27 -2.88
N TYR A 202 -54.22 -46.12 -3.76
CA TYR A 202 -54.09 -45.05 -4.74
C TYR A 202 -53.84 -45.66 -6.13
N PRO A 203 -54.86 -46.28 -6.75
CA PRO A 203 -54.69 -46.90 -8.06
C PRO A 203 -54.50 -45.86 -9.16
N GLY A 204 -53.79 -46.25 -10.23
CA GLY A 204 -53.69 -45.42 -11.43
C GLY A 204 -52.46 -44.51 -11.51
N TYR A 205 -51.47 -44.67 -10.64
CA TYR A 205 -50.16 -44.00 -10.80
C TYR A 205 -49.19 -44.89 -11.58
N ILE A 206 -48.33 -44.29 -12.42
CA ILE A 206 -47.28 -45.04 -13.11
C ILE A 206 -46.26 -45.53 -12.09
N GLY A 207 -46.07 -46.85 -12.02
CA GLY A 207 -45.15 -47.48 -11.06
C GLY A 207 -45.66 -47.52 -9.62
N GLY A 208 -46.96 -47.34 -9.36
CA GLY A 208 -47.54 -47.29 -8.01
C GLY A 208 -47.18 -48.49 -7.12
N ALA A 209 -47.15 -49.70 -7.68
CA ALA A 209 -46.74 -50.93 -6.97
C ALA A 209 -45.25 -50.95 -6.55
N ASN A 210 -44.43 -50.02 -7.06
CA ASN A 210 -43.01 -49.85 -6.74
C ASN A 210 -42.71 -48.41 -6.27
N SER A 211 -43.68 -47.76 -5.63
CA SER A 211 -43.60 -46.36 -5.18
C SER A 211 -42.69 -46.11 -3.97
N GLY A 212 -42.11 -47.15 -3.38
CA GLY A 212 -41.27 -47.04 -2.19
C GLY A 212 -39.93 -46.35 -2.45
N TYR A 213 -39.45 -45.61 -1.44
CA TYR A 213 -38.11 -45.03 -1.42
C TYR A 213 -37.39 -45.26 -0.08
N GLY A 214 -36.06 -45.16 -0.08
CA GLY A 214 -35.24 -45.27 1.12
C GLY A 214 -33.88 -44.56 1.02
N TYR A 215 -33.43 -43.97 2.12
CA TYR A 215 -32.18 -43.24 2.26
C TYR A 215 -31.58 -43.38 3.65
N ASN A 216 -30.32 -43.82 3.75
CA ASN A 216 -29.58 -43.83 5.00
C ASN A 216 -28.96 -42.44 5.23
N LEU A 217 -29.57 -41.66 6.11
CA LEU A 217 -29.09 -40.33 6.48
C LEU A 217 -27.95 -40.45 7.50
N ASP A 218 -26.76 -39.97 7.13
CA ASP A 218 -25.63 -39.77 8.04
C ASP A 218 -25.84 -38.48 8.85
N LEU A 219 -25.73 -38.57 10.17
CA LEU A 219 -25.91 -37.48 11.13
C LEU A 219 -24.59 -37.07 11.78
N ASN A 220 -23.44 -37.62 11.36
CA ASN A 220 -22.15 -37.29 11.94
C ASN A 220 -21.81 -35.80 11.81
N THR A 221 -22.20 -35.16 10.72
CA THR A 221 -21.96 -33.72 10.46
C THR A 221 -23.13 -32.81 10.88
N ILE A 222 -24.23 -33.39 11.38
CA ILE A 222 -25.39 -32.65 11.85
C ILE A 222 -25.22 -32.39 13.36
N SER A 223 -25.49 -31.17 13.80
CA SER A 223 -25.41 -30.79 15.21
C SER A 223 -26.39 -31.58 16.08
N GLY A 224 -26.21 -31.54 17.40
CA GLY A 224 -27.22 -32.06 18.33
C GLY A 224 -28.45 -31.16 18.40
N GLY A 225 -29.62 -31.75 18.63
CA GLY A 225 -30.87 -31.00 18.79
C GLY A 225 -31.99 -31.47 17.85
N ARG A 226 -33.03 -30.65 17.72
CA ARG A 226 -34.20 -30.95 16.90
C ARG A 226 -33.98 -30.48 15.46
N HIS A 227 -34.13 -31.39 14.50
CA HIS A 227 -33.87 -31.15 13.08
C HIS A 227 -35.08 -31.53 12.22
N GLN A 228 -35.34 -30.77 11.16
CA GLN A 228 -36.40 -31.04 10.19
C GLN A 228 -35.84 -31.85 9.01
N ILE A 229 -36.37 -33.05 8.79
CA ILE A 229 -36.16 -33.82 7.57
C ILE A 229 -37.27 -33.47 6.59
N THR A 230 -36.92 -32.99 5.40
CA THR A 230 -37.87 -32.78 4.29
C THR A 230 -37.54 -33.76 3.19
N VAL A 231 -38.57 -34.44 2.67
CA VAL A 231 -38.44 -35.30 1.50
C VAL A 231 -39.29 -34.72 0.37
N GLN A 232 -38.68 -34.55 -0.80
CA GLN A 232 -39.30 -34.00 -2.01
C GLN A 232 -39.30 -35.06 -3.12
N ALA A 233 -40.47 -35.44 -3.61
CA ALA A 233 -40.60 -36.24 -4.83
C ALA A 233 -40.76 -35.32 -6.04
N ILE A 234 -40.08 -35.67 -7.14
CA ILE A 234 -40.19 -34.99 -8.43
C ILE A 234 -40.69 -36.00 -9.47
N GLY A 235 -41.76 -35.67 -10.18
CA GLY A 235 -42.31 -36.47 -11.27
C GLY A 235 -41.53 -36.33 -12.58
N ASN A 236 -41.76 -37.23 -13.54
CA ASN A 236 -41.16 -37.13 -14.88
C ASN A 236 -41.63 -35.89 -15.66
N ASP A 237 -42.82 -35.37 -15.34
CA ASP A 237 -43.37 -34.10 -15.83
C ASP A 237 -42.88 -32.86 -15.05
N GLY A 238 -42.05 -33.05 -14.01
CA GLY A 238 -41.56 -31.97 -13.16
C GLY A 238 -42.50 -31.57 -12.01
N SER A 239 -43.64 -32.23 -11.84
CA SER A 239 -44.51 -32.07 -10.67
C SER A 239 -43.74 -32.35 -9.38
N LYS A 240 -44.09 -31.67 -8.29
CA LYS A 240 -43.40 -31.81 -7.00
C LYS A 240 -44.39 -32.06 -5.87
N ALA A 241 -44.00 -32.93 -4.94
CA ALA A 241 -44.69 -33.12 -3.67
C ALA A 241 -43.65 -33.18 -2.55
N GLU A 242 -43.94 -32.56 -1.41
CA GLU A 242 -43.05 -32.48 -0.27
C GLU A 242 -43.75 -32.86 1.03
N VAL A 243 -43.01 -33.47 1.94
CA VAL A 243 -43.44 -33.77 3.31
C VAL A 243 -42.26 -33.63 4.24
N SER A 244 -42.51 -33.22 5.48
CA SER A 244 -41.48 -33.09 6.51
C SER A 244 -41.81 -33.86 7.79
N LYS A 245 -40.77 -34.28 8.49
CA LYS A 245 -40.83 -34.78 9.88
C LYS A 245 -39.69 -34.20 10.70
N TYR A 246 -39.89 -34.06 11.99
CA TYR A 246 -38.83 -33.69 12.92
C TYR A 246 -38.20 -34.94 13.54
N ILE A 247 -36.89 -34.88 13.80
CA ILE A 247 -36.13 -35.85 14.60
C ILE A 247 -35.33 -35.12 15.67
N ASN A 248 -34.89 -35.83 16.70
CA ASN A 248 -33.99 -35.31 17.72
C ASN A 248 -32.64 -36.03 17.65
N VAL A 249 -31.59 -35.31 17.25
CA VAL A 249 -30.22 -35.82 17.15
C VAL A 249 -29.53 -35.71 18.51
N LYS A 250 -29.18 -36.84 19.10
CA LYS A 250 -28.39 -36.94 20.33
C LYS A 250 -26.91 -36.95 19.99
N LYS A 251 -26.13 -36.11 20.67
CA LYS A 251 -24.65 -36.06 20.58
C LYS A 251 -24.04 -36.23 21.96
N LEU A 252 -22.87 -36.84 22.02
CA LEU A 252 -22.01 -36.77 23.21
C LEU A 252 -21.47 -35.35 23.37
N GLU A 253 -21.31 -34.90 24.61
CA GLU A 253 -20.75 -33.59 24.94
C GLU A 253 -19.28 -33.50 24.47
N SER A 254 -18.91 -32.41 23.80
CA SER A 254 -17.52 -32.18 23.40
C SER A 254 -16.65 -31.85 24.62
N ARG A 255 -15.43 -32.41 24.66
CA ARG A 255 -14.50 -32.27 25.79
C ARG A 255 -13.14 -31.83 25.29
N ILE A 256 -12.42 -31.05 26.08
CA ILE A 256 -11.02 -30.73 25.84
C ILE A 256 -10.29 -30.57 27.16
N VAL A 257 -9.04 -31.03 27.22
CA VAL A 257 -8.19 -30.93 28.41
C VAL A 257 -6.78 -30.55 27.99
N ILE A 258 -6.18 -29.64 28.74
CA ILE A 258 -4.76 -29.27 28.65
C ILE A 258 -3.97 -30.11 29.66
N ASP A 259 -3.08 -30.98 29.17
CA ASP A 259 -2.15 -31.77 30.01
C ASP A 259 -0.91 -30.95 30.36
N ALA A 260 -0.38 -30.19 29.40
CA ALA A 260 0.75 -29.27 29.59
C ALA A 260 0.52 -27.97 28.78
N PRO A 261 1.04 -26.81 29.23
CA PRO A 261 1.89 -26.61 30.41
C PRO A 261 1.16 -26.77 31.74
N ALA A 262 1.89 -26.96 32.84
CA ALA A 262 1.35 -26.93 34.20
C ALA A 262 0.74 -25.55 34.52
N LEU A 263 -0.17 -25.50 35.49
CA LEU A 263 -0.78 -24.23 35.92
C LEU A 263 0.31 -23.31 36.49
N GLU A 264 0.38 -22.07 35.99
CA GLU A 264 1.38 -21.06 36.33
C GLU A 264 2.83 -21.43 35.94
N GLU A 265 3.03 -22.41 35.06
CA GLU A 265 4.37 -22.79 34.59
C GLU A 265 5.10 -21.58 34.00
N SER A 266 6.36 -21.41 34.41
CA SER A 266 7.23 -20.37 33.87
C SER A 266 7.89 -20.87 32.59
N ALA A 267 7.78 -20.09 31.51
CA ALA A 267 8.33 -20.44 30.22
C ALA A 267 9.06 -19.26 29.56
N HIS A 268 10.12 -19.59 28.82
CA HIS A 268 10.92 -18.64 28.04
C HIS A 268 11.01 -19.13 26.60
N ARG A 269 10.82 -18.22 25.64
CA ARG A 269 10.84 -18.42 24.18
C ARG A 269 9.79 -19.37 23.62
N THR A 270 9.59 -20.54 24.20
CA THR A 270 8.58 -21.49 23.76
C THR A 270 7.94 -22.22 24.92
N VAL A 271 6.71 -22.69 24.73
CA VAL A 271 6.03 -23.61 25.64
C VAL A 271 5.22 -24.63 24.86
N TYR A 272 5.28 -25.90 25.25
CA TYR A 272 4.54 -26.95 24.55
C TYR A 272 3.14 -27.13 25.15
N VAL A 273 2.14 -26.72 24.39
CA VAL A 273 0.73 -26.87 24.73
C VAL A 273 0.22 -28.19 24.17
N ARG A 274 -0.13 -29.14 25.04
CA ARG A 274 -0.63 -30.46 24.62
C ARG A 274 -1.76 -30.94 25.50
N GLY A 275 -2.53 -31.88 24.98
CA GLY A 275 -3.67 -32.43 25.70
C GLY A 275 -4.47 -33.40 24.85
N TRP A 276 -5.76 -33.48 25.11
CA TRP A 276 -6.70 -34.28 24.31
C TRP A 276 -8.03 -33.56 24.11
N ALA A 277 -8.68 -33.85 22.99
CA ALA A 277 -9.97 -33.28 22.61
C ALA A 277 -10.90 -34.37 22.05
N LEU A 278 -12.17 -34.32 22.42
CA LEU A 278 -13.20 -35.26 21.99
C LEU A 278 -14.42 -34.48 21.45
N SER A 279 -14.95 -34.96 20.34
CA SER A 279 -16.22 -34.52 19.75
C SER A 279 -16.94 -35.74 19.20
N ASP A 280 -18.26 -35.84 19.41
CA ASP A 280 -19.06 -37.00 18.95
C ASP A 280 -18.91 -37.23 17.44
N SER A 281 -18.89 -36.12 16.70
CA SER A 281 -18.68 -36.04 15.24
C SER A 281 -17.22 -36.25 14.80
N GLY A 282 -16.30 -36.41 15.74
CA GLY A 282 -14.85 -36.32 15.52
C GLY A 282 -14.35 -34.88 15.60
N VAL A 283 -13.09 -34.70 16.02
CA VAL A 283 -12.45 -33.39 16.12
C VAL A 283 -11.97 -32.94 14.76
N LYS A 284 -12.44 -31.77 14.32
CA LYS A 284 -12.01 -31.12 13.07
C LYS A 284 -10.72 -30.34 13.26
N GLU A 285 -10.64 -29.53 14.30
CA GLU A 285 -9.46 -28.72 14.62
C GLU A 285 -9.39 -28.37 16.12
N VAL A 286 -8.18 -28.03 16.58
CA VAL A 286 -7.93 -27.47 17.91
C VAL A 286 -7.17 -26.15 17.74
N ASN A 287 -7.82 -25.04 18.08
CA ASN A 287 -7.25 -23.70 17.98
C ASN A 287 -6.62 -23.28 19.31
N VAL A 288 -5.48 -22.60 19.26
CA VAL A 288 -4.75 -22.09 20.43
C VAL A 288 -4.78 -20.58 20.41
N TYR A 289 -5.10 -19.99 21.56
CA TYR A 289 -5.19 -18.55 21.77
C TYR A 289 -4.32 -18.16 22.97
N VAL A 290 -3.76 -16.95 22.93
CA VAL A 290 -3.12 -16.28 24.07
C VAL A 290 -3.85 -14.97 24.30
N ASP A 291 -4.38 -14.77 25.51
CA ASP A 291 -5.18 -13.60 25.91
C ASP A 291 -6.29 -13.23 24.92
N GLY A 292 -6.96 -14.27 24.38
CA GLY A 292 -8.06 -14.13 23.42
C GLY A 292 -7.63 -13.96 21.96
N GLN A 293 -6.33 -13.80 21.65
CA GLN A 293 -5.84 -13.75 20.28
C GLN A 293 -5.42 -15.12 19.77
N LYS A 294 -5.90 -15.53 18.59
CA LYS A 294 -5.54 -16.81 17.98
C LYS A 294 -4.07 -16.77 17.55
N VAL A 295 -3.24 -17.61 18.16
CA VAL A 295 -1.80 -17.73 17.86
C VAL A 295 -1.49 -18.89 16.91
N GLY A 296 -2.38 -19.89 16.84
CA GLY A 296 -2.22 -20.98 15.89
C GLY A 296 -3.25 -22.09 16.02
N GLN A 297 -2.98 -23.19 15.33
CA GLN A 297 -3.78 -24.42 15.34
C GLN A 297 -2.87 -25.58 15.74
N ALA A 298 -3.29 -26.37 16.72
CA ALA A 298 -2.56 -27.54 17.19
C ALA A 298 -2.64 -28.69 16.19
N ALA A 299 -1.56 -29.47 16.09
CA ALA A 299 -1.61 -30.75 15.40
C ALA A 299 -2.46 -31.73 16.22
N ILE A 300 -3.42 -32.37 15.56
CA ILE A 300 -4.34 -33.36 16.15
C ILE A 300 -4.00 -34.78 15.69
N GLY A 301 -4.56 -35.80 16.35
CA GLY A 301 -4.37 -37.21 15.98
C GLY A 301 -3.34 -37.96 16.83
N GLY A 302 -2.89 -37.38 17.95
CA GLY A 302 -1.97 -38.04 18.87
C GLY A 302 -2.64 -39.21 19.60
N SER A 303 -1.92 -40.32 19.77
CA SER A 303 -2.47 -41.53 20.41
C SER A 303 -2.84 -41.30 21.88
N ARG A 304 -4.08 -41.62 22.25
CA ARG A 304 -4.68 -41.54 23.60
C ARG A 304 -5.66 -42.69 23.89
N PRO A 305 -5.20 -43.96 23.93
CA PRO A 305 -6.07 -45.09 24.25
C PRO A 305 -6.63 -45.03 25.69
N ASP A 306 -5.93 -44.34 26.59
CA ASP A 306 -6.37 -44.06 27.96
C ASP A 306 -7.66 -43.22 27.97
N VAL A 307 -7.74 -42.21 27.10
CA VAL A 307 -8.91 -41.33 26.95
C VAL A 307 -10.07 -42.09 26.34
N ASP A 308 -9.83 -42.88 25.29
CA ASP A 308 -10.86 -43.69 24.64
C ASP A 308 -11.48 -44.72 25.59
N LYS A 309 -10.66 -45.32 26.46
CA LYS A 309 -11.13 -46.22 27.51
C LYS A 309 -11.99 -45.51 28.56
N ALA A 310 -11.64 -44.28 28.93
CA ALA A 310 -12.38 -43.50 29.92
C ALA A 310 -13.67 -42.86 29.34
N TYR A 311 -13.63 -42.48 28.06
CA TYR A 311 -14.71 -41.83 27.33
C TYR A 311 -14.97 -42.58 26.01
N PRO A 312 -15.60 -43.76 26.07
CA PRO A 312 -15.86 -44.56 24.87
C PRO A 312 -16.96 -43.93 24.00
N GLY A 313 -16.89 -44.18 22.69
CA GLY A 313 -17.95 -43.83 21.73
C GLY A 313 -17.71 -42.56 20.91
N TYR A 314 -16.62 -41.85 21.11
CA TYR A 314 -16.21 -40.71 20.29
C TYR A 314 -15.48 -41.16 19.01
N ILE A 315 -15.74 -40.52 17.88
CA ILE A 315 -15.02 -40.80 16.63
C ILE A 315 -13.56 -40.36 16.80
N GLY A 316 -12.62 -41.30 16.63
CA GLY A 316 -11.19 -41.04 16.78
C GLY A 316 -10.70 -40.92 18.23
N GLY A 317 -11.46 -41.39 19.23
CA GLY A 317 -11.11 -41.25 20.65
C GLY A 317 -9.71 -41.77 21.01
N ALA A 318 -9.29 -42.90 20.43
CA ALA A 318 -7.95 -43.47 20.62
C ALA A 318 -6.82 -42.61 20.04
N ASN A 319 -7.12 -41.60 19.23
CA ASN A 319 -6.20 -40.63 18.63
C ASN A 319 -6.60 -39.17 18.96
N SER A 320 -7.21 -38.97 20.12
CA SER A 320 -7.74 -37.66 20.56
C SER A 320 -6.68 -36.64 20.98
N GLY A 321 -5.40 -37.01 20.98
CA GLY A 321 -4.31 -36.14 21.42
C GLY A 321 -4.07 -34.96 20.47
N TYR A 322 -3.67 -33.82 21.04
CA TYR A 322 -3.21 -32.66 20.30
C TYR A 322 -1.91 -32.09 20.89
N GLY A 323 -1.16 -31.35 20.06
CA GLY A 323 0.06 -30.66 20.49
C GLY A 323 0.38 -29.42 19.65
N TYR A 324 0.93 -28.40 20.30
CA TYR A 324 1.29 -27.12 19.70
C TYR A 324 2.50 -26.50 20.42
N ASN A 325 3.56 -26.17 19.69
CA ASN A 325 4.69 -25.41 20.22
C ASN A 325 4.35 -23.92 20.13
N LEU A 326 3.96 -23.32 21.25
CA LEU A 326 3.66 -21.91 21.33
C LEU A 326 4.95 -21.10 21.37
N ASP A 327 5.14 -20.23 20.39
CA ASP A 327 6.20 -19.22 20.37
C ASP A 327 5.84 -18.06 21.31
N LEU A 328 6.73 -17.74 22.23
CA LEU A 328 6.60 -16.67 23.23
C LEU A 328 7.47 -15.45 22.89
N ASN A 329 8.20 -15.44 21.77
CA ASN A 329 9.10 -14.34 21.41
C ASN A 329 8.34 -13.02 21.22
N THR A 330 7.12 -13.06 20.70
CA THR A 330 6.26 -11.88 20.48
C THR A 330 5.25 -11.64 21.60
N ILE A 331 5.21 -12.50 22.61
CA ILE A 331 4.36 -12.34 23.79
C ILE A 331 5.13 -11.56 24.84
N SER A 332 4.50 -10.57 25.47
CA SER A 332 5.12 -9.76 26.52
C SER A 332 5.48 -10.59 27.76
N GLY A 333 6.31 -10.04 28.64
CA GLY A 333 6.63 -10.69 29.91
C GLY A 333 5.47 -10.54 30.91
N GLY A 334 5.18 -11.59 31.66
CA GLY A 334 4.13 -11.58 32.69
C GLY A 334 3.23 -12.81 32.64
N ARG A 335 2.07 -12.70 33.28
CA ARG A 335 1.09 -13.79 33.37
C ARG A 335 0.14 -13.73 32.18
N HIS A 336 0.02 -14.82 31.44
CA HIS A 336 -0.81 -14.93 30.23
C HIS A 336 -1.78 -16.11 30.31
N GLN A 337 -2.94 -15.98 29.68
CA GLN A 337 -3.93 -17.05 29.58
C GLN A 337 -3.83 -17.73 28.20
N ILE A 338 -3.59 -19.03 28.20
CA ILE A 338 -3.74 -19.90 27.03
C ILE A 338 -5.16 -20.45 27.01
N THR A 339 -5.87 -20.27 25.91
CA THR A 339 -7.15 -20.95 25.65
C THR A 339 -6.95 -21.94 24.51
N VAL A 340 -7.39 -23.19 24.71
CA VAL A 340 -7.50 -24.18 23.65
C VAL A 340 -8.98 -24.40 23.34
N GLN A 341 -9.35 -24.38 22.07
CA GLN A 341 -10.72 -24.59 21.59
C GLN A 341 -10.74 -25.77 20.62
N ALA A 342 -11.41 -26.86 20.98
CA ALA A 342 -11.73 -27.93 20.05
C ALA A 342 -12.99 -27.57 19.24
N ILE A 343 -12.98 -27.86 17.95
CA ILE A 343 -14.13 -27.75 17.06
C ILE A 343 -14.41 -29.12 16.44
N GLY A 344 -15.65 -29.60 16.55
CA GLY A 344 -16.11 -30.85 15.94
C GLY A 344 -16.47 -30.71 14.45
N ASN A 345 -16.63 -31.83 13.75
CA ASN A 345 -17.10 -31.84 12.36
C ASN A 345 -18.55 -31.35 12.20
N ASP A 346 -19.34 -31.40 13.28
CA ASP A 346 -20.69 -30.83 13.40
C ASP A 346 -20.70 -29.38 13.90
N GLY A 347 -19.53 -28.76 14.07
CA GLY A 347 -19.39 -27.38 14.56
C GLY A 347 -19.52 -27.22 16.08
N SER A 348 -19.69 -28.31 16.83
CA SER A 348 -19.65 -28.27 18.30
C SER A 348 -18.31 -27.75 18.81
N LYS A 349 -18.32 -27.07 19.97
CA LYS A 349 -17.11 -26.45 20.55
C LYS A 349 -16.92 -26.86 22.00
N ALA A 350 -15.67 -27.00 22.40
CA ALA A 350 -15.26 -27.14 23.79
C ALA A 350 -13.99 -26.33 24.05
N GLU A 351 -13.86 -25.73 25.22
CA GLU A 351 -12.75 -24.86 25.57
C GLU A 351 -12.13 -25.23 26.92
N ALA A 352 -10.81 -25.05 27.02
CA ALA A 352 -10.08 -25.14 28.29
C ALA A 352 -9.04 -24.01 28.37
N ASN A 353 -8.79 -23.56 29.59
CA ASN A 353 -7.87 -22.45 29.86
C ASN A 353 -6.69 -22.91 30.73
N ARG A 354 -5.51 -22.31 30.52
CA ARG A 354 -4.30 -22.52 31.32
C ARG A 354 -3.54 -21.21 31.47
N TYR A 355 -3.19 -20.83 32.69
CA TYR A 355 -2.30 -19.70 32.92
C TYR A 355 -0.84 -20.15 32.90
N ILE A 356 0.02 -19.33 32.30
CA ILE A 356 1.48 -19.45 32.31
C ILE A 356 2.12 -18.12 32.70
N ASN A 357 3.38 -18.17 33.10
CA ASN A 357 4.20 -16.98 33.34
C ASN A 357 5.32 -16.89 32.29
N VAL A 358 5.22 -15.93 31.38
CA VAL A 358 6.23 -15.68 30.35
C VAL A 358 7.36 -14.86 30.96
N THR A 359 8.56 -15.44 31.01
CA THR A 359 9.77 -14.77 31.51
C THR A 359 10.56 -14.15 30.37
N LYS A 360 11.05 -12.92 30.55
CA LYS A 360 11.85 -12.16 29.56
C LYS A 360 13.13 -11.64 30.18
N LEU A 361 14.22 -11.60 29.40
CA LEU A 361 15.41 -10.84 29.77
C LEU A 361 15.09 -9.34 29.81
N GLN A 362 15.63 -8.63 30.81
CA GLN A 362 15.45 -7.18 30.92
C GLN A 362 16.07 -6.47 29.72
N PRO A 363 15.37 -5.52 29.07
CA PRO A 363 15.95 -4.73 27.99
C PRO A 363 17.22 -3.98 28.44
N ARG A 364 18.20 -3.84 27.54
CA ARG A 364 19.46 -3.11 27.79
C ARG A 364 19.80 -2.21 26.61
N MET A 365 20.26 -1.00 26.88
CA MET A 365 20.68 -0.08 25.82
C MET A 365 21.81 0.82 26.29
N PHE A 366 22.59 1.31 25.32
CA PHE A 366 23.64 2.27 25.54
C PHE A 366 23.86 3.12 24.29
N ILE A 367 24.29 4.37 24.45
CA ILE A 367 24.72 5.21 23.35
C ILE A 367 26.24 5.35 23.40
N ASP A 368 26.95 4.98 22.35
CA ASP A 368 28.41 5.09 22.26
C ASP A 368 28.83 6.55 21.96
N THR A 369 28.16 7.22 21.03
CA THR A 369 28.47 8.61 20.60
C THR A 369 27.20 9.35 20.21
N PRO A 370 27.07 10.67 20.47
CA PRO A 370 28.04 11.60 21.08
C PRO A 370 27.98 11.67 22.62
N VAL A 371 29.09 11.67 23.37
CA VAL A 371 29.08 11.67 24.86
C VAL A 371 28.17 12.74 25.50
N SER A 372 27.74 12.52 26.75
CA SER A 372 26.87 13.49 27.44
C SER A 372 27.53 14.86 27.53
N GLU A 373 26.73 15.92 27.37
CA GLU A 373 27.14 17.33 27.33
C GLU A 373 28.05 17.70 26.14
N ALA A 374 28.18 16.82 25.13
CA ALA A 374 28.93 17.13 23.91
C ALA A 374 28.38 18.38 23.21
N THR A 375 29.29 19.28 22.85
CA THR A 375 28.99 20.36 21.91
C THR A 375 28.96 19.81 20.50
N VAL A 376 27.86 20.01 19.79
CA VAL A 376 27.58 19.41 18.48
C VAL A 376 27.19 20.48 17.46
N TYR A 377 27.55 20.24 16.19
CA TYR A 377 27.34 21.16 15.08
C TYR A 377 27.03 20.41 13.79
N LYS A 378 26.18 20.98 12.94
CA LYS A 378 25.71 20.38 11.68
C LYS A 378 25.24 18.93 11.87
N THR A 379 25.99 17.95 11.40
CA THR A 379 25.61 16.54 11.47
C THR A 379 26.20 15.89 12.70
N VAL A 380 25.32 15.42 13.58
CA VAL A 380 25.66 14.69 14.79
C VAL A 380 25.45 13.22 14.56
N TYR A 381 26.54 12.46 14.60
CA TYR A 381 26.46 11.01 14.41
C TYR A 381 26.18 10.31 15.73
N ILE A 382 25.02 9.69 15.81
CA ILE A 382 24.54 8.95 16.97
C ILE A 382 24.76 7.48 16.70
N LYS A 383 25.45 6.77 17.59
CA LYS A 383 25.61 5.31 17.52
C LYS A 383 25.46 4.70 18.90
N GLY A 384 25.00 3.47 18.95
CA GLY A 384 24.88 2.72 20.19
C GLY A 384 24.47 1.28 19.95
N TRP A 385 23.94 0.64 20.99
CA TRP A 385 23.34 -0.67 20.92
C TRP A 385 22.10 -0.77 21.80
N ALA A 386 21.16 -1.63 21.41
CA ALA A 386 19.97 -1.95 22.17
C ALA A 386 19.65 -3.44 22.08
N LEU A 387 19.15 -4.01 23.17
CA LEU A 387 18.86 -5.41 23.38
C LEU A 387 17.47 -5.56 23.98
N HIS A 388 16.62 -6.33 23.32
CA HIS A 388 15.33 -6.81 23.84
C HIS A 388 15.31 -8.33 23.72
N ASP A 389 14.73 -9.05 24.69
CA ASP A 389 14.66 -10.52 24.67
C ASP A 389 13.99 -11.03 23.38
N SER A 390 12.89 -10.36 23.00
CA SER A 390 12.13 -10.56 21.76
C SER A 390 12.88 -10.13 20.49
N GLY A 391 14.03 -9.45 20.62
CA GLY A 391 14.70 -8.72 19.55
C GLY A 391 14.15 -7.29 19.41
N VAL A 392 14.96 -6.41 18.83
CA VAL A 392 14.64 -4.99 18.59
C VAL A 392 13.78 -4.87 17.33
N ARG A 393 12.60 -4.27 17.46
CA ARG A 393 11.69 -3.92 16.35
C ARG A 393 12.12 -2.61 15.70
N GLU A 394 12.28 -1.56 16.51
CA GLU A 394 12.72 -0.24 16.05
C GLU A 394 13.38 0.59 17.16
N ILE A 395 14.07 1.65 16.75
CA ILE A 395 14.67 2.64 17.65
C ILE A 395 14.30 4.03 17.16
N ASN A 396 13.56 4.76 17.98
CA ASN A 396 13.10 6.11 17.69
C ASN A 396 13.99 7.13 18.39
N VAL A 397 14.32 8.20 17.67
CA VAL A 397 15.19 9.28 18.12
C VAL A 397 14.35 10.53 18.33
N TYR A 398 14.51 11.17 19.49
CA TYR A 398 13.81 12.40 19.86
C TYR A 398 14.81 13.46 20.31
N VAL A 399 14.50 14.72 20.05
CA VAL A 399 15.20 15.87 20.63
C VAL A 399 14.14 16.76 21.30
N ASP A 400 14.33 17.05 22.58
CA ASP A 400 13.39 17.81 23.43
C ASP A 400 11.96 17.26 23.38
N GLY A 401 11.82 15.94 23.37
CA GLY A 401 10.54 15.23 23.30
C GLY A 401 9.90 15.18 21.91
N GLN A 402 10.48 15.83 20.89
CA GLN A 402 9.99 15.75 19.51
C GLN A 402 10.69 14.65 18.73
N LYS A 403 9.93 13.77 18.06
CA LYS A 403 10.51 12.69 17.24
C LYS A 403 11.20 13.29 16.01
N VAL A 404 12.51 13.10 15.91
CA VAL A 404 13.35 13.62 14.81
C VAL A 404 13.63 12.56 13.75
N GLY A 405 13.45 11.27 14.09
CA GLY A 405 13.59 10.18 13.13
C GLY A 405 13.64 8.80 13.78
N GLN A 406 13.97 7.80 12.96
CA GLN A 406 14.17 6.41 13.36
C GLN A 406 15.60 6.00 12.99
N ALA A 407 16.32 5.37 13.91
CA ALA A 407 17.68 4.90 13.70
C ALA A 407 17.71 3.66 12.81
N LEU A 408 18.78 3.51 12.03
CA LEU A 408 19.09 2.26 11.35
C LEU A 408 19.53 1.23 12.40
N THR A 409 18.90 0.06 12.39
CA THR A 409 19.16 -1.04 13.34
C THR A 409 19.85 -2.22 12.64
N GLY A 410 20.28 -3.22 13.43
CA GLY A 410 20.87 -4.45 12.89
C GLY A 410 22.38 -4.38 12.66
N ILE A 411 23.05 -3.37 13.20
CA ILE A 411 24.50 -3.18 13.06
C ILE A 411 25.24 -4.20 13.93
N SER A 412 26.29 -4.79 13.36
CA SER A 412 27.08 -5.84 14.01
C SER A 412 27.74 -5.35 15.30
N ARG A 413 27.49 -6.06 16.41
CA ARG A 413 28.01 -5.85 17.77
C ARG A 413 28.25 -7.19 18.50
N PRO A 414 29.14 -8.05 18.00
CA PRO A 414 29.47 -9.32 18.65
C PRO A 414 30.13 -9.13 20.03
N ASP A 415 30.76 -7.97 20.26
CA ASP A 415 31.29 -7.55 21.55
C ASP A 415 30.19 -7.43 22.61
N VAL A 416 29.02 -6.88 22.24
CA VAL A 416 27.86 -6.74 23.13
C VAL A 416 27.24 -8.10 23.43
N ASP A 417 27.07 -8.95 22.42
CA ASP A 417 26.50 -10.31 22.57
C ASP A 417 27.38 -11.21 23.45
N SER A 418 28.71 -11.02 23.39
CA SER A 418 29.64 -11.76 24.24
C SER A 418 29.49 -11.39 25.73
N VAL A 419 29.12 -10.16 26.04
CA VAL A 419 28.90 -9.67 27.42
C VAL A 419 27.47 -9.95 27.90
N PHE A 420 26.49 -9.82 27.01
CA PHE A 420 25.06 -10.02 27.27
C PHE A 420 24.49 -11.10 26.34
N PRO A 421 24.82 -12.38 26.55
CA PRO A 421 24.33 -13.45 25.70
C PRO A 421 22.83 -13.73 25.94
N GLY A 422 22.17 -14.32 24.94
CA GLY A 422 20.80 -14.84 25.07
C GLY A 422 19.70 -13.92 24.55
N TYR A 423 20.02 -12.70 24.13
CA TYR A 423 19.08 -11.81 23.45
C TYR A 423 18.91 -12.20 21.98
N THR A 424 17.70 -12.09 21.45
CA THR A 424 17.44 -12.36 20.02
C THR A 424 18.19 -11.33 19.16
N ASN A 425 19.03 -11.82 18.24
CA ASN A 425 19.92 -11.01 17.41
C ASN A 425 20.90 -10.11 18.20
N GLY A 426 21.37 -10.54 19.39
CA GLY A 426 22.29 -9.76 20.21
C GLY A 426 23.58 -9.33 19.49
N ALA A 427 24.14 -10.19 18.61
CA ALA A 427 25.30 -9.85 17.76
C ALA A 427 25.01 -8.79 16.69
N LYS A 428 23.76 -8.37 16.50
CA LYS A 428 23.31 -7.30 15.59
C LYS A 428 22.55 -6.20 16.35
N SER A 429 22.89 -6.00 17.62
CA SER A 429 22.24 -5.04 18.53
C SER A 429 22.55 -3.57 18.24
N GLY A 430 23.50 -3.27 17.35
CA GLY A 430 23.93 -1.91 17.09
C GLY A 430 22.90 -1.09 16.32
N PHE A 431 22.94 0.23 16.55
CA PHE A 431 22.14 1.21 15.81
C PHE A 431 22.93 2.47 15.47
N GLU A 432 22.49 3.19 14.43
CA GLU A 432 23.05 4.48 14.04
C GLU A 432 22.02 5.46 13.49
N PHE A 433 22.25 6.75 13.69
CA PHE A 433 21.41 7.84 13.19
C PHE A 433 22.24 9.11 12.97
N ASN A 434 21.95 9.84 11.89
CA ASN A 434 22.55 11.14 11.61
C ASN A 434 21.55 12.25 11.94
N LEU A 435 21.79 12.97 13.03
CA LEU A 435 20.97 14.10 13.46
C LEU A 435 21.47 15.40 12.82
N ASP A 436 20.59 16.16 12.19
CA ASP A 436 20.88 17.51 11.72
C ASP A 436 20.61 18.53 12.82
N SER A 437 21.67 18.92 13.53
CA SER A 437 21.62 19.87 14.64
C SER A 437 21.30 21.31 14.22
N THR A 438 21.41 21.66 12.93
CA THR A 438 21.10 23.02 12.44
C THR A 438 19.64 23.40 12.56
N LYS A 439 18.77 22.40 12.76
CA LYS A 439 17.33 22.57 12.95
C LYS A 439 16.94 22.99 14.37
N PHE A 440 17.89 22.99 15.29
CA PHE A 440 17.65 23.36 16.68
C PHE A 440 18.34 24.69 16.98
N ILE A 441 17.75 25.47 17.87
CA ILE A 441 18.37 26.69 18.39
C ILE A 441 19.69 26.37 19.08
N ASN A 442 20.57 27.35 19.27
CA ASN A 442 21.79 27.12 20.06
C ASN A 442 21.45 26.96 21.53
N GLY A 443 22.05 25.97 22.18
CA GLY A 443 21.89 25.73 23.60
C GLY A 443 21.79 24.26 23.96
N ARG A 444 21.25 24.01 25.15
CA ARG A 444 21.16 22.67 25.74
C ARG A 444 19.89 21.97 25.24
N HIS A 445 20.06 20.74 24.73
CA HIS A 445 19.00 19.88 24.22
C HIS A 445 19.06 18.50 24.87
N THR A 446 17.91 17.86 25.01
CA THR A 446 17.80 16.48 25.49
C THR A 446 17.59 15.54 24.31
N LEU A 447 18.57 14.71 24.01
CA LEU A 447 18.46 13.58 23.09
C LEU A 447 17.85 12.40 23.84
N THR A 448 16.70 11.91 23.37
CA THR A 448 16.06 10.70 23.92
C THR A 448 16.06 9.61 22.86
N ILE A 449 16.61 8.44 23.19
CA ILE A 449 16.57 7.25 22.35
C ILE A 449 15.57 6.27 22.98
N VAL A 450 14.57 5.84 22.21
CA VAL A 450 13.56 4.88 22.65
C VAL A 450 13.69 3.63 21.79
N SER A 451 14.12 2.51 22.38
CA SER A 451 14.13 1.20 21.74
C SER A 451 12.83 0.45 22.04
N ILE A 452 12.30 -0.24 21.04
CA ILE A 452 11.06 -1.00 21.11
C ILE A 452 11.32 -2.43 20.65
N GLY A 453 10.94 -3.41 21.45
CA GLY A 453 11.03 -4.83 21.15
C GLY A 453 9.88 -5.35 20.29
N ASN A 454 10.04 -6.56 19.73
CA ASN A 454 8.97 -7.26 19.00
C ASN A 454 7.78 -7.67 19.89
N ASP A 455 7.96 -7.73 21.21
CA ASP A 455 6.91 -7.93 22.22
C ASP A 455 6.35 -6.61 22.79
N GLU A 456 6.67 -5.50 22.13
CA GLU A 456 6.28 -4.12 22.51
C GLU A 456 6.90 -3.59 23.81
N SER A 457 7.80 -4.36 24.45
CA SER A 457 8.61 -3.83 25.54
C SER A 457 9.41 -2.62 25.07
N THR A 458 9.56 -1.61 25.92
CA THR A 458 10.29 -0.39 25.60
C THR A 458 11.46 -0.16 26.55
N GLN A 459 12.48 0.52 26.05
CA GLN A 459 13.57 1.05 26.86
C GLN A 459 13.93 2.45 26.39
N THR A 460 14.29 3.31 27.34
CA THR A 460 14.66 4.69 27.07
C THR A 460 15.99 5.03 27.71
N ILE A 461 16.81 5.77 26.98
CA ILE A 461 18.02 6.40 27.49
C ILE A 461 18.09 7.83 26.96
N GLU A 462 18.57 8.72 27.81
CA GLU A 462 18.70 10.14 27.50
C GLU A 462 20.16 10.57 27.50
N ARG A 463 20.43 11.62 26.72
CA ARG A 463 21.72 12.29 26.72
C ARG A 463 21.55 13.77 26.46
N ILE A 464 22.38 14.57 27.11
CA ILE A 464 22.38 16.01 26.87
C ILE A 464 23.34 16.35 25.73
N LEU A 465 22.89 17.21 24.82
CA LEU A 465 23.69 17.78 23.74
C LEU A 465 23.68 19.30 23.86
N ASN A 466 24.77 19.95 23.47
CA ASN A 466 24.85 21.41 23.37
C ASN A 466 25.02 21.78 21.89
N THR A 467 23.98 22.34 21.26
CA THR A 467 24.03 22.76 19.85
C THR A 467 24.68 24.14 19.74
N LEU A 468 25.55 24.30 18.75
CA LEU A 468 26.27 25.55 18.52
C LEU A 468 26.36 25.86 17.02
N ASN A 469 25.24 26.28 16.42
CA ASN A 469 25.07 26.63 15.00
C ASN A 469 25.51 28.06 14.68
N ASP A 470 25.74 28.34 13.39
CA ASP A 470 26.09 29.67 12.88
C ASP A 470 24.96 30.67 13.15
N VAL A 471 25.33 31.90 13.53
CA VAL A 471 24.37 32.98 13.82
C VAL A 471 24.60 34.12 12.86
N THR A 472 23.56 34.52 12.12
CA THR A 472 23.60 35.74 11.30
C THR A 472 22.68 36.77 11.95
N TYR A 473 23.18 37.99 12.14
CA TYR A 473 22.42 39.11 12.64
C TYR A 473 22.60 40.33 11.74
N TYR A 474 21.56 41.16 11.68
CA TYR A 474 21.54 42.36 10.86
C TYR A 474 21.67 43.59 11.76
N VAL A 475 22.49 44.56 11.34
CA VAL A 475 22.66 45.85 12.04
C VAL A 475 22.19 46.97 11.13
N ASP A 476 21.22 47.74 11.62
CA ASP A 476 20.61 48.84 10.89
C ASP A 476 21.40 50.14 11.11
N TYR A 477 21.76 50.81 10.01
CA TYR A 477 22.44 52.10 10.02
C TYR A 477 21.50 53.20 9.55
N ASP A 478 21.39 54.28 10.34
CA ASP A 478 20.56 55.45 10.03
C ASP A 478 21.24 56.38 9.00
N ILE A 479 21.63 55.82 7.87
CA ILE A 479 22.13 56.50 6.69
C ILE A 479 21.65 55.74 5.46
N THR A 480 21.25 56.46 4.41
CA THR A 480 20.89 55.79 3.16
C THR A 480 22.13 55.27 2.45
N PHE A 481 21.99 54.21 1.66
CA PHE A 481 23.15 53.67 0.91
C PHE A 481 23.75 54.74 -0.01
N LYS A 482 22.93 55.58 -0.63
CA LYS A 482 23.39 56.70 -1.46
C LYS A 482 24.26 57.69 -0.67
N GLU A 483 23.79 58.16 0.48
CA GLU A 483 24.55 59.09 1.33
C GLU A 483 25.85 58.46 1.86
N PHE A 484 25.81 57.16 2.18
CA PHE A 484 27.00 56.40 2.56
C PHE A 484 28.06 56.46 1.44
N ILE A 485 27.68 56.15 0.20
CA ILE A 485 28.57 56.20 -0.95
C ILE A 485 29.03 57.64 -1.24
N ASP A 486 28.15 58.63 -1.13
CA ASP A 486 28.50 60.05 -1.31
C ASP A 486 29.60 60.50 -0.34
N LYS A 487 29.66 59.93 0.88
CA LYS A 487 30.77 60.15 1.81
C LYS A 487 32.03 59.38 1.40
N GLN A 488 31.91 58.11 1.00
CA GLN A 488 33.06 57.28 0.56
C GLN A 488 33.80 57.86 -0.65
N MET A 489 33.09 58.48 -1.58
CA MET A 489 33.72 59.09 -2.76
C MET A 489 34.62 60.29 -2.43
N LYS A 490 34.50 60.89 -1.23
CA LYS A 490 35.28 62.06 -0.83
C LYS A 490 36.69 61.74 -0.34
N VAL A 491 37.01 60.47 -0.11
CA VAL A 491 38.33 60.03 0.40
C VAL A 491 39.21 59.36 -0.66
N ASN A 492 38.96 59.65 -1.94
CA ASN A 492 39.70 59.12 -3.09
C ASN A 492 39.91 57.59 -3.03
N PRO A 493 38.82 56.79 -2.98
CA PRO A 493 38.91 55.34 -2.90
C PRO A 493 39.70 54.79 -4.09
N GLN A 494 40.48 53.73 -3.87
CA GLN A 494 41.36 53.13 -4.88
C GLN A 494 40.80 51.80 -5.40
N TYR A 495 41.14 51.46 -6.63
CA TYR A 495 40.84 50.19 -7.26
C TYR A 495 42.10 49.67 -7.97
N TYR A 496 42.42 48.40 -7.79
CA TYR A 496 43.54 47.79 -8.51
C TYR A 496 43.07 47.20 -9.85
N ASP A 497 43.45 47.84 -10.94
CA ASP A 497 43.09 47.42 -12.29
C ASP A 497 44.18 46.48 -12.87
N SER A 498 43.86 45.19 -12.90
CA SER A 498 44.77 44.16 -13.41
C SER A 498 44.98 44.24 -14.93
N SER A 499 44.16 44.99 -15.67
CA SER A 499 44.31 45.18 -17.11
C SER A 499 45.44 46.15 -17.48
N ILE A 500 45.89 46.98 -16.53
CA ILE A 500 47.02 47.89 -16.73
C ILE A 500 48.31 47.07 -16.75
N THR A 501 49.06 47.15 -17.85
CA THR A 501 50.31 46.39 -18.08
C THR A 501 51.58 47.23 -17.93
N THR A 502 51.48 48.56 -17.91
CA THR A 502 52.58 49.50 -17.70
C THR A 502 52.16 50.63 -16.75
N GLY A 503 53.02 51.01 -15.80
CA GLY A 503 52.71 52.00 -14.76
C GLY A 503 52.05 51.40 -13.50
N SER A 504 51.57 52.26 -12.60
CA SER A 504 50.85 51.82 -11.39
C SER A 504 49.51 51.18 -11.77
N LYS A 505 49.22 50.03 -11.18
CA LYS A 505 47.91 49.36 -11.32
C LYS A 505 46.85 49.90 -10.37
N TRP A 506 47.22 50.78 -9.44
CA TRP A 506 46.30 51.45 -8.53
C TRP A 506 45.76 52.74 -9.16
N VAL A 507 44.43 52.81 -9.31
CA VAL A 507 43.70 53.95 -9.89
C VAL A 507 42.57 54.39 -8.97
N SER A 508 42.06 55.61 -9.12
CA SER A 508 40.85 56.05 -8.43
C SER A 508 39.65 55.17 -8.82
N ALA A 509 38.93 54.66 -7.83
CA ALA A 509 37.76 53.82 -8.05
C ALA A 509 36.59 54.65 -8.59
N THR A 510 35.82 54.07 -9.52
CA THR A 510 34.58 54.69 -9.98
C THR A 510 33.49 54.57 -8.91
N ARG A 511 32.45 55.41 -8.99
CA ARG A 511 31.30 55.34 -8.07
C ARG A 511 30.65 53.96 -8.11
N GLU A 512 30.48 53.39 -9.30
CA GLU A 512 29.84 52.08 -9.50
C GLU A 512 30.66 50.96 -8.85
N GLN A 513 32.00 51.04 -8.89
CA GLN A 513 32.87 50.09 -8.20
C GLN A 513 32.71 50.21 -6.67
N VAL A 514 32.65 51.43 -6.14
CA VAL A 514 32.41 51.66 -4.71
C VAL A 514 31.03 51.14 -4.30
N GLU A 515 29.99 51.42 -5.09
CA GLU A 515 28.63 50.90 -4.86
C GLU A 515 28.58 49.38 -4.88
N TYR A 516 29.27 48.74 -5.82
CA TYR A 516 29.29 47.28 -5.92
C TYR A 516 29.90 46.64 -4.68
N TYR A 517 31.09 47.08 -4.24
CA TYR A 517 31.81 46.47 -3.12
C TYR A 517 31.32 46.92 -1.74
N ALA A 518 30.64 48.07 -1.64
CA ALA A 518 30.03 48.52 -0.40
C ALA A 518 28.61 47.96 -0.19
N ASN A 519 27.89 47.52 -1.22
CA ASN A 519 26.53 47.02 -1.06
C ASN A 519 26.49 45.61 -0.44
N PRO A 520 26.01 45.42 0.80
CA PRO A 520 26.03 44.12 1.45
C PRO A 520 25.20 43.06 0.75
N LYS A 521 24.14 43.49 0.03
CA LYS A 521 23.23 42.59 -0.71
C LYS A 521 23.96 41.81 -1.82
N ASN A 522 25.11 42.31 -2.32
CA ASN A 522 25.91 41.63 -3.33
C ASN A 522 26.72 40.44 -2.80
N PHE A 523 26.82 40.27 -1.48
CA PHE A 523 27.80 39.38 -0.86
C PHE A 523 27.23 38.48 0.25
N LEU A 524 25.92 38.19 0.21
CA LEU A 524 25.25 37.41 1.24
C LEU A 524 25.54 35.89 1.17
N GLU A 525 26.19 35.42 0.11
CA GLU A 525 26.41 34.01 -0.17
C GLU A 525 27.88 33.65 -0.42
N GLY A 526 28.19 32.35 -0.37
CA GLY A 526 29.49 31.79 -0.70
C GLY A 526 30.64 32.37 0.14
N ASN A 527 31.81 32.50 -0.48
CA ASN A 527 33.01 33.07 0.16
C ASN A 527 32.76 34.52 0.58
N ALA A 528 32.05 35.29 -0.23
CA ALA A 528 31.88 36.72 -0.03
C ALA A 528 31.21 37.08 1.31
N LYS A 529 30.36 36.19 1.86
CA LYS A 529 29.72 36.36 3.17
C LYS A 529 30.72 36.53 4.32
N TYR A 530 31.93 35.98 4.19
CA TYR A 530 32.96 36.05 5.24
C TYR A 530 33.53 37.45 5.47
N GLN A 531 33.20 38.44 4.63
CA GLN A 531 33.51 39.82 4.96
C GLN A 531 32.68 40.34 6.15
N PHE A 532 31.56 39.68 6.45
CA PHE A 532 30.67 39.95 7.58
C PHE A 532 30.98 39.09 8.80
N LEU A 533 31.97 38.18 8.73
CA LEU A 533 32.36 37.35 9.87
C LEU A 533 32.83 38.23 11.02
N LYS A 534 32.35 37.94 12.23
CA LYS A 534 32.85 38.57 13.45
C LYS A 534 34.27 38.14 13.73
N LEU A 535 35.11 39.14 13.89
CA LEU A 535 36.54 38.99 14.07
C LEU A 535 36.94 38.95 15.56
N ASN A 536 35.98 38.84 16.48
CA ASN A 536 36.24 38.57 17.90
C ASN A 536 36.62 37.10 18.12
N PHE A 537 37.19 36.79 19.29
CA PHE A 537 37.70 35.45 19.59
C PHE A 537 36.58 34.40 19.59
N VAL A 538 36.89 33.23 19.04
CA VAL A 538 36.02 32.04 19.06
C VAL A 538 36.76 30.86 19.66
N TYR A 539 36.09 30.14 20.55
CA TYR A 539 36.62 28.92 21.18
C TYR A 539 36.49 27.71 20.24
N GLY A 540 37.33 26.69 20.46
CA GLY A 540 37.30 25.44 19.69
C GLY A 540 38.40 25.30 18.63
N ILE A 541 39.24 26.33 18.47
CA ILE A 541 40.41 26.34 17.57
C ILE A 541 41.68 26.03 18.37
N THR A 542 42.47 25.04 17.94
CA THR A 542 43.72 24.66 18.60
C THR A 542 44.94 25.22 17.87
N ALA A 543 46.08 25.31 18.57
CA ALA A 543 47.35 25.73 17.99
C ALA A 543 47.78 24.85 16.81
N GLN A 544 47.55 23.53 16.90
CA GLN A 544 47.84 22.59 15.82
C GLN A 544 46.99 22.88 14.58
N ASP A 545 45.73 23.27 14.75
CA ASP A 545 44.88 23.61 13.62
C ASP A 545 45.41 24.88 12.91
N LEU A 546 45.89 25.88 13.67
CA LEU A 546 46.55 27.07 13.12
C LEU A 546 47.91 26.76 12.46
N ASP A 547 48.69 25.82 13.00
CA ASP A 547 49.94 25.40 12.36
C ASP A 547 49.68 24.72 11.01
N ASN A 548 48.66 23.85 10.95
CA ASN A 548 48.26 23.23 9.69
C ASN A 548 47.79 24.28 8.68
N LEU A 549 47.10 25.32 9.16
CA LEU A 549 46.66 26.46 8.36
C LEU A 549 47.82 27.23 7.72
N ILE A 550 48.84 27.52 8.51
CA ILE A 550 50.03 28.23 8.07
C ILE A 550 50.84 27.37 7.09
N ALA A 551 50.86 26.05 7.30
CA ALA A 551 51.55 25.10 6.42
C ALA A 551 50.82 24.88 5.07
N SER A 552 49.54 25.24 4.95
CA SER A 552 48.77 24.98 3.73
C SER A 552 49.01 26.00 2.60
N VAL A 553 49.76 27.07 2.84
CA VAL A 553 50.10 28.06 1.79
C VAL A 553 51.42 27.70 1.08
N PRO A 554 51.49 27.82 -0.26
CA PRO A 554 52.67 27.44 -1.04
C PRO A 554 53.85 28.39 -0.81
N TYR A 555 55.07 27.86 -0.95
CA TYR A 555 56.31 28.63 -1.00
C TYR A 555 56.26 29.63 -2.17
N THR A 556 56.50 30.91 -1.87
CA THR A 556 56.58 31.97 -2.88
C THR A 556 58.01 32.50 -2.98
N ASN A 557 58.50 32.72 -4.20
CA ASN A 557 59.78 33.39 -4.49
C ASN A 557 61.04 32.79 -3.83
N GLY A 558 61.06 31.46 -3.60
CA GLY A 558 62.24 30.78 -3.04
C GLY A 558 62.51 31.03 -1.55
N ARG A 559 61.63 31.77 -0.85
CA ARG A 559 61.66 31.98 0.61
C ARG A 559 60.66 31.05 1.31
N LYS A 560 61.03 30.55 2.50
CA LYS A 560 60.15 29.75 3.36
C LYS A 560 59.18 30.67 4.11
N ASN A 561 57.96 30.22 4.34
CA ASN A 561 57.03 30.95 5.19
C ASN A 561 57.59 31.04 6.62
N ILE A 562 57.95 32.25 7.07
CA ILE A 562 58.57 32.49 8.38
C ILE A 562 57.60 32.26 9.56
N LEU A 563 56.30 32.19 9.28
CA LEU A 563 55.24 31.98 10.28
C LEU A 563 55.02 30.50 10.63
N MET A 564 55.67 29.55 9.92
CA MET A 564 55.48 28.11 10.17
C MET A 564 55.84 27.72 11.61
N GLY A 565 54.97 26.93 12.25
CA GLY A 565 55.17 26.48 13.64
C GLY A 565 54.82 27.54 14.70
N LYS A 566 54.12 28.62 14.31
CA LYS A 566 53.72 29.72 15.20
C LYS A 566 52.26 29.64 15.64
N GLY A 567 51.57 28.52 15.44
CA GLY A 567 50.17 28.33 15.80
C GLY A 567 49.87 28.65 17.26
N GLU A 568 50.73 28.25 18.19
CA GLU A 568 50.59 28.57 19.63
C GLU A 568 50.66 30.08 19.89
N VAL A 569 51.58 30.78 19.21
CA VAL A 569 51.77 32.23 19.37
C VAL A 569 50.59 32.99 18.80
N PHE A 570 50.07 32.57 17.63
CA PHE A 570 48.85 33.13 17.04
C PHE A 570 47.62 32.89 17.91
N LEU A 571 47.46 31.69 18.48
CA LEU A 571 46.34 31.38 19.37
C LEU A 571 46.39 32.24 20.63
N ARG A 572 47.57 32.37 21.26
CA ARG A 572 47.78 33.24 22.40
C ARG A 572 47.48 34.71 22.06
N ALA A 573 48.05 35.21 20.96
CA ALA A 573 47.83 36.59 20.51
C ALA A 573 46.34 36.88 20.24
N ALA A 574 45.62 35.92 19.66
CA ALA A 574 44.19 35.99 19.42
C ALA A 574 43.38 35.99 20.72
N GLN A 575 43.71 35.12 21.68
CA GLN A 575 43.06 35.04 22.99
C GLN A 575 43.24 36.33 23.81
N GLU A 576 44.47 36.81 23.93
CA GLU A 576 44.81 37.99 24.73
C GLU A 576 44.14 39.27 24.22
N ASN A 577 43.83 39.32 22.93
CA ASN A 577 43.33 40.53 22.26
C ASN A 577 41.90 40.40 21.75
N ASP A 578 41.16 39.34 22.12
CA ASP A 578 39.81 39.04 21.63
C ASP A 578 39.69 39.14 20.09
N ILE A 579 40.53 38.38 19.37
CA ILE A 579 40.56 38.32 17.91
C ILE A 579 40.27 36.89 17.44
N ASN A 580 39.54 36.74 16.34
CA ASN A 580 39.33 35.47 15.68
C ASN A 580 40.67 34.91 15.18
N PRO A 581 41.11 33.73 15.67
CA PRO A 581 42.46 33.21 15.38
C PRO A 581 42.65 32.84 13.90
N VAL A 582 41.59 32.42 13.19
CA VAL A 582 41.66 32.14 11.75
C VAL A 582 41.88 33.44 10.96
N TYR A 583 41.12 34.49 11.31
CA TYR A 583 41.31 35.79 10.70
C TYR A 583 42.72 36.33 10.94
N LEU A 584 43.23 36.26 12.17
CA LEU A 584 44.55 36.79 12.51
C LEU A 584 45.67 36.13 11.66
N VAL A 585 45.62 34.81 11.50
CA VAL A 585 46.54 34.07 10.62
C VAL A 585 46.33 34.44 9.14
N SER A 586 45.08 34.47 8.66
CA SER A 586 44.75 34.85 7.28
C SER A 586 45.28 36.23 6.92
N HIS A 587 45.11 37.18 7.85
CA HIS A 587 45.52 38.57 7.72
C HIS A 587 47.04 38.68 7.68
N ALA A 588 47.76 38.05 8.63
CA ALA A 588 49.22 38.00 8.61
C ALA A 588 49.76 37.43 7.29
N LEU A 589 49.17 36.33 6.80
CA LEU A 589 49.57 35.72 5.53
C LEU A 589 49.28 36.61 4.32
N LEU A 590 48.27 37.47 4.36
CA LEU A 590 48.03 38.41 3.26
C LEU A 590 49.08 39.52 3.29
N GLU A 591 49.22 40.19 4.44
CA GLU A 591 50.09 41.36 4.61
C GLU A 591 51.57 41.05 4.36
N THR A 592 51.97 39.80 4.58
CA THR A 592 53.36 39.36 4.41
C THR A 592 53.65 38.67 3.09
N GLY A 593 52.65 38.54 2.19
CA GLY A 593 52.79 37.72 0.99
C GLY A 593 53.20 36.28 1.34
N ASN A 594 52.36 35.61 2.13
CA ASN A 594 52.57 34.25 2.67
C ASN A 594 53.85 34.11 3.52
N GLY A 595 54.19 35.14 4.31
CA GLY A 595 55.34 35.13 5.21
C GLY A 595 56.69 35.36 4.52
N THR A 596 56.72 35.96 3.34
CA THR A 596 57.95 36.09 2.52
C THR A 596 58.41 37.52 2.25
N SER A 597 57.62 38.54 2.61
CA SER A 597 57.98 39.96 2.45
C SER A 597 59.22 40.33 3.27
N ASP A 598 59.94 41.37 2.84
CA ASP A 598 61.17 41.81 3.53
C ASP A 598 60.89 42.28 4.97
N LEU A 599 59.77 42.97 5.21
CA LEU A 599 59.32 43.37 6.55
C LEU A 599 59.03 42.16 7.47
N ALA A 600 58.50 41.07 6.91
CA ALA A 600 58.22 39.84 7.66
C ALA A 600 59.50 39.03 7.93
N TYR A 601 60.47 39.08 7.03
CA TYR A 601 61.75 38.36 7.14
C TYR A 601 62.77 39.08 8.01
N GLY A 602 62.55 40.37 8.27
CA GLY A 602 63.30 41.17 9.21
C GLY A 602 64.14 42.24 8.51
N ILE A 603 64.13 43.45 9.08
CA ILE A 603 64.93 44.59 8.63
C ILE A 603 65.89 44.98 9.75
N LEU A 604 67.17 45.17 9.44
CA LEU A 604 68.12 45.75 10.39
C LEU A 604 67.87 47.25 10.49
N VAL A 605 67.49 47.72 11.68
CA VAL A 605 67.30 49.14 11.97
C VAL A 605 68.46 49.61 12.85
N SER A 606 69.29 50.51 12.33
CA SER A 606 70.36 51.20 13.05
C SER A 606 70.09 52.70 13.20
N GLN A 607 69.06 53.22 12.54
CA GLN A 607 68.64 54.62 12.64
C GLN A 607 67.13 54.76 12.40
N ILE A 608 66.53 55.81 12.97
CA ILE A 608 65.12 56.19 12.79
C ILE A 608 65.08 57.60 12.18
N GLY A 609 64.25 57.81 11.16
CA GLY A 609 64.15 59.07 10.44
C GLY A 609 64.93 59.05 9.11
N LYS A 610 64.56 59.96 8.21
CA LYS A 610 65.11 60.03 6.84
C LYS A 610 65.90 61.32 6.59
N GLU A 611 65.43 62.44 7.15
CA GLU A 611 66.05 63.75 6.94
C GLU A 611 67.13 64.02 7.99
N PRO A 612 68.25 64.68 7.64
CA PRO A 612 69.40 64.88 8.52
C PRO A 612 69.07 65.41 9.92
N ASP A 613 68.09 66.30 10.02
CA ASP A 613 67.65 66.93 11.28
C ASP A 613 66.65 66.08 12.08
N THR A 614 66.24 64.93 11.55
CA THR A 614 65.28 63.99 12.15
C THR A 614 65.87 62.60 12.41
N VAL A 615 67.12 62.35 11.97
CA VAL A 615 67.78 61.05 12.12
C VAL A 615 68.24 60.86 13.56
N ILE A 616 67.78 59.77 14.18
CA ILE A 616 68.18 59.30 15.50
C ILE A 616 68.91 57.98 15.31
N GLN A 617 70.18 57.91 15.70
CA GLN A 617 70.93 56.65 15.73
C GLN A 617 70.42 55.79 16.89
N VAL A 618 70.18 54.51 16.63
CA VAL A 618 69.66 53.57 17.63
C VAL A 618 70.52 52.31 17.67
N GLU A 619 70.42 51.54 18.76
CA GLU A 619 71.12 50.25 18.87
C GLU A 619 70.69 49.33 17.72
N PRO A 620 71.60 48.83 16.86
CA PRO A 620 71.21 48.03 15.70
C PRO A 620 70.47 46.75 16.10
N LYS A 621 69.21 46.62 15.68
CA LYS A 621 68.40 45.41 15.89
C LYS A 621 67.66 45.00 14.64
N VAL A 622 67.55 43.70 14.41
CA VAL A 622 66.62 43.16 13.41
C VAL A 622 65.21 43.24 13.99
N VAL A 623 64.30 43.80 13.22
CA VAL A 623 62.90 43.98 13.60
C VAL A 623 61.98 43.31 12.59
N TYR A 624 60.83 42.85 13.06
CA TYR A 624 59.87 42.10 12.26
C TYR A 624 58.51 42.81 12.27
N ASN A 625 57.82 42.82 11.13
CA ASN A 625 56.47 43.36 11.03
C ASN A 625 55.61 42.45 10.13
N VAL A 626 54.74 41.66 10.75
CA VAL A 626 53.97 40.59 10.08
C VAL A 626 52.53 40.98 9.75
N PHE A 627 52.16 42.25 9.93
CA PHE A 627 50.83 42.79 9.59
C PHE A 627 50.90 44.12 8.82
N GLY A 628 52.10 44.53 8.39
CA GLY A 628 52.29 45.80 7.68
C GLY A 628 51.96 47.04 8.50
N VAL A 629 52.04 46.97 9.84
CA VAL A 629 51.62 48.08 10.71
C VAL A 629 52.48 49.32 10.45
N ASN A 630 51.83 50.43 10.11
CA ASN A 630 52.45 51.72 9.80
C ASN A 630 53.42 51.72 8.60
N ALA A 631 53.32 50.74 7.69
CA ALA A 631 54.07 50.68 6.44
C ALA A 631 53.42 51.56 5.35
N LYS A 632 53.58 52.89 5.46
CA LYS A 632 52.92 53.86 4.55
C LYS A 632 53.49 53.81 3.13
N ASP A 633 52.64 53.99 2.12
CA ASP A 633 52.97 53.95 0.68
C ASP A 633 54.20 54.79 0.28
N SER A 634 54.44 55.91 0.98
CA SER A 634 55.59 56.78 0.71
C SER A 634 56.95 56.13 0.95
N ASP A 635 57.03 55.21 1.92
CA ASP A 635 58.27 54.52 2.32
C ASP A 635 57.94 53.31 3.23
N PRO A 636 57.29 52.26 2.69
CA PRO A 636 56.63 51.25 3.51
C PRO A 636 57.60 50.38 4.30
N ILE A 637 58.77 50.06 3.73
CA ILE A 637 59.78 49.23 4.38
C ILE A 637 60.40 49.98 5.56
N ARG A 638 60.87 51.22 5.37
CA ARG A 638 61.52 51.96 6.45
C ARG A 638 60.52 52.29 7.56
N LEU A 639 59.36 52.85 7.22
CA LEU A 639 58.38 53.29 8.23
C LEU A 639 57.79 52.11 9.02
N GLY A 640 57.56 50.97 8.34
CA GLY A 640 57.12 49.74 9.00
C GLY A 640 58.19 49.15 9.93
N ALA A 641 59.47 49.22 9.54
CA ALA A 641 60.59 48.75 10.37
C ALA A 641 60.87 49.69 11.56
N GLU A 642 60.85 51.00 11.37
CA GLU A 642 60.99 51.98 12.46
C GLU A 642 59.89 51.82 13.51
N TYR A 643 58.64 51.61 13.07
CA TYR A 643 57.53 51.34 13.98
C TYR A 643 57.74 50.03 14.76
N ALA A 644 58.16 48.96 14.08
CA ALA A 644 58.49 47.69 14.72
C ALA A 644 59.61 47.83 15.77
N TYR A 645 60.64 48.64 15.48
CA TYR A 645 61.72 48.95 16.42
C TYR A 645 61.18 49.66 17.67
N GLN A 646 60.37 50.71 17.48
CA GLN A 646 59.79 51.50 18.58
C GLN A 646 58.87 50.67 19.48
N ASN A 647 58.24 49.62 18.94
CA ASN A 647 57.35 48.74 19.68
C ASN A 647 58.03 47.44 20.16
N GLY A 648 59.36 47.32 19.98
CA GLY A 648 60.14 46.21 20.50
C GLY A 648 59.93 44.86 19.78
N TRP A 649 59.56 44.88 18.50
CA TRP A 649 59.29 43.66 17.72
C TRP A 649 60.57 43.01 17.20
N PHE A 650 61.43 42.57 18.12
CA PHE A 650 62.76 42.03 17.84
C PHE A 650 62.77 40.53 17.52
N THR A 651 61.63 39.86 17.66
CA THR A 651 61.40 38.49 17.22
C THR A 651 60.10 38.37 16.43
N ILE A 652 59.93 37.27 15.69
CA ILE A 652 58.66 36.96 15.00
C ILE A 652 57.51 36.86 16.01
N ASP A 653 57.76 36.31 17.20
CA ASP A 653 56.72 36.14 18.22
C ASP A 653 56.27 37.50 18.78
N ASP A 654 57.22 38.42 19.01
CA ASP A 654 56.93 39.80 19.43
C ASP A 654 56.12 40.55 18.36
N ALA A 655 56.45 40.36 17.09
CA ALA A 655 55.72 40.97 15.97
C ALA A 655 54.29 40.42 15.83
N ILE A 656 54.08 39.12 16.07
CA ILE A 656 52.74 38.50 16.08
C ILE A 656 51.91 39.07 17.24
N LEU A 657 52.45 39.07 18.46
CA LEU A 657 51.73 39.55 19.65
C LEU A 657 51.44 41.06 19.57
N GLY A 658 52.45 41.86 19.24
CA GLY A 658 52.33 43.32 19.19
C GLY A 658 51.47 43.80 18.02
N GLY A 659 51.56 43.14 16.86
CA GLY A 659 50.72 43.45 15.72
C GLY A 659 49.25 43.06 15.94
N ALA A 660 48.99 41.92 16.58
CA ALA A 660 47.64 41.54 17.01
C ALA A 660 47.04 42.58 17.97
N LYS A 661 47.82 43.01 18.97
CA LYS A 661 47.41 44.08 19.89
C LYS A 661 47.04 45.37 19.15
N PHE A 662 47.84 45.78 18.17
CA PHE A 662 47.53 46.93 17.33
C PHE A 662 46.20 46.76 16.58
N ILE A 663 45.99 45.61 15.92
CA ILE A 663 44.74 45.32 15.17
C ILE A 663 43.52 45.38 16.10
N ALA A 664 43.61 44.76 17.27
CA ALA A 664 42.54 44.80 18.27
C ALA A 664 42.26 46.22 18.75
N SER A 665 43.27 46.94 19.26
CA SER A 665 43.04 48.25 19.87
C SER A 665 42.64 49.31 18.86
N SER A 666 43.14 49.22 17.62
CA SER A 666 42.88 50.21 16.58
C SER A 666 41.55 49.95 15.88
N TYR A 667 41.16 48.69 15.65
CA TYR A 667 39.98 48.36 14.84
C TYR A 667 38.94 47.52 15.61
N ILE A 668 39.21 46.23 15.85
CA ILE A 668 38.20 45.24 16.30
C ILE A 668 37.59 45.63 17.65
N ASN A 669 38.45 45.91 18.63
CA ASN A 669 38.10 46.25 20.01
C ASN A 669 38.26 47.74 20.30
N ASN A 670 38.31 48.57 19.25
CA ASN A 670 38.38 50.01 19.41
C ASN A 670 37.11 50.52 20.11
N PRO A 671 37.21 51.26 21.23
CA PRO A 671 36.04 51.67 22.00
C PRO A 671 35.10 52.62 21.25
N ILE A 672 35.61 53.32 20.22
CA ILE A 672 34.87 54.29 19.40
C ILE A 672 34.41 53.64 18.10
N TYR A 673 35.34 53.07 17.32
CA TYR A 673 35.04 52.62 15.95
C TYR A 673 34.48 51.19 15.86
N LYS A 674 34.82 50.28 16.80
CA LYS A 674 34.29 48.90 16.90
C LYS A 674 34.20 48.15 15.55
N GLN A 675 35.28 48.17 14.79
CA GLN A 675 35.35 47.62 13.44
C GLN A 675 35.69 46.13 13.49
N ASP A 676 34.72 45.35 13.95
CA ASP A 676 34.85 43.92 14.28
C ASP A 676 34.40 42.98 13.15
N THR A 677 34.27 43.50 11.93
CA THR A 677 34.15 42.72 10.68
C THR A 677 35.07 43.31 9.62
N LEU A 678 35.50 42.51 8.64
CA LEU A 678 36.27 43.03 7.50
C LEU A 678 35.51 44.15 6.77
N TYR A 679 34.19 44.01 6.66
CA TYR A 679 33.33 45.04 6.11
C TYR A 679 33.47 46.36 6.89
N LYS A 680 33.32 46.33 8.22
CA LYS A 680 33.46 47.54 9.04
C LYS A 680 34.87 48.11 9.01
N MET A 681 35.91 47.27 9.00
CA MET A 681 37.30 47.72 8.88
C MET A 681 37.54 48.48 7.57
N ARG A 682 36.94 48.02 6.46
CA ARG A 682 37.05 48.71 5.17
C ARG A 682 36.18 49.94 5.08
N TRP A 683 34.92 49.84 5.48
CA TRP A 683 33.87 50.78 5.10
C TRP A 683 33.48 51.75 6.21
N ASN A 684 33.64 51.34 7.47
CA ASN A 684 33.24 52.07 8.67
C ASN A 684 31.82 52.67 8.56
N PRO A 685 30.77 51.84 8.52
CA PRO A 685 29.39 52.32 8.37
C PRO A 685 28.92 53.19 9.55
N ASP A 686 29.47 53.02 10.75
CA ASP A 686 29.21 53.89 11.91
C ASP A 686 29.77 55.32 11.69
N PHE A 687 30.97 55.42 11.10
CA PHE A 687 31.62 56.69 10.75
C PHE A 687 32.11 56.68 9.29
N PRO A 688 31.21 56.83 8.30
CA PRO A 688 31.54 56.65 6.90
C PRO A 688 32.70 57.52 6.43
N ALA A 689 33.60 56.92 5.66
CA ALA A 689 34.83 57.53 5.15
C ALA A 689 35.86 57.96 6.22
N GLN A 690 35.72 57.49 7.47
CA GLN A 690 36.70 57.71 8.53
C GLN A 690 37.33 56.39 8.96
N HIS A 691 38.59 56.45 9.44
CA HIS A 691 39.29 55.33 10.09
C HIS A 691 39.17 53.99 9.32
N GLN A 692 39.54 53.99 8.04
CA GLN A 692 39.46 52.81 7.18
C GLN A 692 40.81 52.10 7.15
N TYR A 693 40.79 50.76 7.19
CA TYR A 693 42.00 49.96 7.17
C TYR A 693 42.76 50.06 5.84
N ALA A 694 42.02 50.20 4.72
CA ALA A 694 42.60 50.22 3.38
C ALA A 694 41.85 51.15 2.42
N SER A 695 42.55 51.64 1.41
CA SER A 695 41.99 52.46 0.32
C SER A 695 41.38 51.60 -0.80
N ASP A 696 41.85 50.37 -1.01
CA ASP A 696 41.31 49.42 -2.01
C ASP A 696 39.84 49.07 -1.71
N VAL A 697 38.92 49.42 -2.59
CA VAL A 697 37.48 49.09 -2.46
C VAL A 697 37.22 47.58 -2.35
N ARG A 698 38.14 46.74 -2.82
CA ARG A 698 38.01 45.28 -2.76
C ARG A 698 38.64 44.63 -1.55
N TRP A 699 39.32 45.39 -0.69
CA TRP A 699 40.14 44.84 0.40
C TRP A 699 39.38 43.83 1.26
N ALA A 700 38.15 44.15 1.69
CA ALA A 700 37.34 43.25 2.51
C ALA A 700 36.99 41.96 1.75
N TYR A 701 36.64 42.07 0.46
CA TYR A 701 36.30 40.93 -0.39
C TYR A 701 37.50 40.02 -0.68
N ASN A 702 38.67 40.60 -0.98
CA ASN A 702 39.89 39.88 -1.35
C ASN A 702 40.38 38.92 -0.26
N GLN A 703 40.04 39.21 1.00
CA GLN A 703 40.38 38.40 2.17
C GLN A 703 39.45 37.17 2.33
N THR A 704 38.22 37.23 1.80
CA THR A 704 37.15 36.28 2.16
C THR A 704 37.38 34.86 1.68
N THR A 705 37.95 34.69 0.49
CA THR A 705 38.21 33.37 -0.09
C THR A 705 39.18 32.58 0.77
N ARG A 706 40.26 33.24 1.24
CA ARG A 706 41.24 32.60 2.12
C ARG A 706 40.59 32.22 3.44
N ILE A 707 39.88 33.14 4.08
CA ILE A 707 39.18 32.86 5.35
C ILE A 707 38.20 31.69 5.21
N LYS A 708 37.38 31.65 4.15
CA LYS A 708 36.45 30.52 3.96
C LYS A 708 37.17 29.20 3.69
N GLN A 709 38.18 29.19 2.81
CA GLN A 709 38.98 27.98 2.58
C GLN A 709 39.61 27.47 3.86
N MET A 710 40.06 28.39 4.72
CA MET A 710 40.59 28.06 6.03
C MET A 710 39.54 27.38 6.91
N PHE A 711 38.28 27.83 6.95
CA PHE A 711 37.21 27.12 7.66
C PHE A 711 36.79 25.79 7.01
N ASP A 712 36.83 25.67 5.68
CA ASP A 712 36.41 24.46 4.95
C ASP A 712 37.45 23.33 4.99
N ASN A 713 38.74 23.65 4.93
CA ASN A 713 39.82 22.68 4.74
C ASN A 713 40.18 21.89 6.01
N PHE A 714 39.62 22.24 7.15
CA PHE A 714 39.87 21.56 8.42
C PHE A 714 38.55 21.12 9.01
N ALA A 715 38.33 19.79 9.04
CA ALA A 715 37.10 19.17 9.54
C ALA A 715 36.72 19.59 10.98
N ARG A 716 37.67 20.12 11.77
CA ARG A 716 37.42 20.70 13.09
C ARG A 716 36.92 22.15 13.04
N PHE A 717 37.39 22.98 12.10
CA PHE A 717 36.88 24.33 11.89
C PHE A 717 35.49 24.35 11.27
N ALA A 718 35.16 23.30 10.52
CA ALA A 718 33.80 23.02 10.09
C ALA A 718 32.84 22.69 11.24
N ASN A 719 33.27 22.68 12.51
CA ASN A 719 32.45 22.50 13.72
C ASN A 719 32.53 23.68 14.71
N VAL A 720 33.05 24.83 14.27
CA VAL A 720 33.05 26.08 15.03
C VAL A 720 31.92 26.96 14.52
N ALA A 721 31.01 27.40 15.41
CA ALA A 721 29.97 28.34 15.02
C ALA A 721 30.58 29.65 14.51
N GLN A 722 30.04 30.11 13.39
CA GLN A 722 30.43 31.37 12.79
C GLN A 722 29.34 32.40 13.02
N TYR A 723 29.77 33.59 13.46
CA TYR A 723 28.89 34.71 13.72
C TYR A 723 29.06 35.75 12.60
N PHE A 724 27.98 36.11 11.93
CA PHE A 724 27.99 37.06 10.83
C PHE A 724 27.16 38.30 11.17
N GLU A 725 27.74 39.48 10.98
CA GLU A 725 27.10 40.77 11.15
C GLU A 725 26.91 41.48 9.82
N ILE A 726 25.66 41.55 9.35
CA ILE A 726 25.35 42.09 8.02
C ILE A 726 24.78 43.51 8.15
N PRO A 727 25.40 44.53 7.53
CA PRO A 727 24.86 45.89 7.54
C PRO A 727 23.58 46.01 6.71
N ARG A 728 22.60 46.78 7.22
CA ARG A 728 21.44 47.29 6.47
C ARG A 728 21.44 48.80 6.51
N TYR A 729 21.45 49.42 5.35
CA TYR A 729 21.30 50.86 5.20
C TYR A 729 19.82 51.22 5.12
N LYS A 730 19.48 52.42 5.59
CA LYS A 730 18.12 52.97 5.52
C LYS A 730 17.62 52.99 4.08
N GLU A 731 16.43 52.44 3.85
CA GLU A 731 15.76 52.54 2.56
C GLU A 731 15.15 53.92 2.38
N THR A 732 15.26 54.49 1.19
CA THR A 732 14.55 55.72 0.80
C THR A 732 13.14 55.34 0.35
N TYR A 733 12.12 55.82 1.08
CA TYR A 733 10.73 55.79 0.61
C TYR A 733 10.47 56.87 -0.43
#